data_AF-K9TSQ6-F1
#
_entry.id   AF-K9TSQ6-F1
#
_cell.length_a   1.000
_cell.length_b   1.000
_cell.length_c   1.000
_cell.angle_alpha   90.00
_cell.angle_beta   90.00
_cell.angle_gamma   90.00
#
_symmetry.space_group_name_H-M   'P 1'
#
loop_
_entity.id
_entity.type
_entity.pdbx_description
1 polymer ?
#
loop_
_entity_poly.entity_id
_entity_poly.type
_entity_poly.pdbx_seq_one_letter_code
_entity_poly.pdbx_strand_id
1 'polypeptide(L)'
;MLNITHLFDEIYYLNQNPDIKEAVATGVFASGFEHFMNFGKFEGRDPSVFFDSEYYLAQNPDIAQAVAAGTTSAIEHFINMGQAERRNPIFEFFSDFYLETYPDVATSVTANLITPYQHFIQAGLFEDREPGWGFNRSFYLENNPDVATAVNAGQMSSIQHYLTAGKAEGRIASLTTQNPPSPNLTPQSPPGALSSATNLGLLESRFVNGILSLLRPKQFYRFTLDSPSDVSLVLNGAMGDADLYLAEDVNQNNKIDYGEIIASSMNDATSSESINRSLPAGTYFVEVNRYEGSPIYSLNLQATPRTDVPPDYVGNTLAEAFYLGDLTNAGIISVDEILASAGIPVPEQVGDLDPVDIYRFSLATPNQLQVTLDGLSADADVKIGIDRNQDGIISFDEVIGREIRIGTEAENIYIPALVAGEYYILVEQYSGDTTYNVTVETKPVKFPLLEAVPLVAPLSPTPQTVVGNLTPTNLADTYRFSLTAPSDIQMNLQGVGTSADLYLIQDVNGNGIVDSGEILSMAPTLEDIFNSLGEMPLLPRDSEQITFRGLPAGDYFVSVNRFARDTTYDLSLTGTPSPSNFNTLFGYGLVDAADAVARAIGEPGLAPVGDLTSEAFSNNTRDLNLMNVPAVWNRGFTGEGVIVAVLDDGVDLQHPDLTHNIWVNPNEIANNGIDDDGNGFVDDVWGWDFVDGNNDPNPDLYNAHGTHVAGTVAAQRNGVDIVTGLFPAEMNGVAYNASIMPVRVLGDYQQTRAEADMAIASGIRYAVENGAQVLQMSLGSYLDDSMFPLTEAALAFAREQGVVAVISAGNERERFGATRPSNPAFLARQNLAIAVGAVNSDNQLATFSNPAGPNPLPLVVAPGVDVLSTDLYQDYNFRTGTSMAAPHVAGVVALMLEANPTLTPAQVEQILIETAQPEGITLALA
;
A
#
# COMPACT_ATOMS: atom_id res chain seq x y z
N MET A 1 -0.68 -41.56 -23.20
CA MET A 1 -1.51 -41.67 -21.99
C MET A 1 -1.22 -42.99 -21.30
N LEU A 2 -1.24 -43.00 -19.97
CA LEU A 2 -1.05 -44.21 -19.18
C LEU A 2 -2.21 -45.18 -19.41
N ASN A 3 -1.95 -46.47 -19.23
CA ASN A 3 -2.96 -47.53 -19.26
C ASN A 3 -2.73 -48.45 -18.06
N ILE A 4 -3.58 -49.48 -17.91
CA ILE A 4 -3.52 -50.31 -16.70
C ILE A 4 -2.20 -51.07 -16.55
N THR A 5 -1.52 -51.45 -17.64
CA THR A 5 -0.23 -52.14 -17.54
C THR A 5 0.91 -51.23 -17.06
N HIS A 6 0.73 -49.90 -17.07
CA HIS A 6 1.68 -48.96 -16.47
C HIS A 6 1.43 -48.72 -14.98
N LEU A 7 0.19 -48.92 -14.50
CA LEU A 7 -0.23 -48.58 -13.14
C LEU A 7 -0.48 -49.81 -12.26
N PHE A 8 -0.34 -51.03 -12.80
CA PHE A 8 -0.52 -52.27 -12.05
C PHE A 8 0.83 -52.88 -11.65
N ASP A 9 0.96 -53.18 -10.36
CA ASP A 9 2.11 -53.89 -9.80
C ASP A 9 1.62 -55.20 -9.14
N GLU A 10 1.99 -56.33 -9.75
CA GLU A 10 1.62 -57.68 -9.28
C GLU A 10 2.12 -57.95 -7.85
N ILE A 11 3.31 -57.49 -7.50
CA ILE A 11 3.90 -57.74 -6.18
C ILE A 11 3.17 -56.92 -5.13
N TYR A 12 2.94 -55.64 -5.39
CA TYR A 12 2.14 -54.77 -4.52
C TYR A 12 0.74 -55.35 -4.32
N TYR A 13 0.06 -55.67 -5.43
CA TYR A 13 -1.33 -56.12 -5.41
C TYR A 13 -1.51 -57.40 -4.59
N LEU A 14 -0.64 -58.40 -4.77
CA LEU A 14 -0.70 -59.63 -3.99
C LEU A 14 -0.31 -59.43 -2.53
N ASN A 15 0.56 -58.47 -2.20
CA ASN A 15 0.92 -58.19 -0.81
C ASN A 15 -0.19 -57.45 -0.05
N GLN A 16 -0.92 -56.55 -0.71
CA GLN A 16 -2.08 -55.87 -0.13
C GLN A 16 -3.32 -56.77 -0.05
N ASN A 17 -3.36 -57.84 -0.86
CA ASN A 17 -4.50 -58.76 -0.96
C ASN A 17 -4.08 -60.21 -0.66
N PRO A 18 -3.84 -60.58 0.61
CA PRO A 18 -3.38 -61.92 0.99
C PRO A 18 -4.33 -63.05 0.56
N ASP A 19 -5.63 -62.79 0.50
CA ASP A 19 -6.66 -63.69 0.00
C ASP A 19 -6.44 -64.03 -1.49
N ILE A 20 -6.09 -63.03 -2.29
CA ILE A 20 -5.79 -63.20 -3.71
C ILE A 20 -4.42 -63.86 -3.92
N LYS A 21 -3.45 -63.55 -3.06
CA LYS A 21 -2.14 -64.24 -3.06
C LYS A 21 -2.28 -65.75 -2.86
N GLU A 22 -3.15 -66.18 -1.94
CA GLU A 22 -3.47 -67.59 -1.75
C GLU A 22 -4.24 -68.18 -2.93
N ALA A 23 -5.21 -67.44 -3.50
CA ALA A 23 -5.97 -67.86 -4.68
C ALA A 23 -5.08 -68.07 -5.92
N VAL A 24 -4.06 -67.21 -6.12
CA VAL A 24 -3.07 -67.38 -7.20
C VAL A 24 -2.16 -68.59 -6.91
N ALA A 25 -1.68 -68.75 -5.68
CA ALA A 25 -0.84 -69.88 -5.29
C ALA A 25 -1.54 -71.24 -5.43
N THR A 26 -2.86 -71.27 -5.27
CA THR A 26 -3.71 -72.46 -5.42
C THR A 26 -4.27 -72.64 -6.84
N GLY A 27 -3.96 -71.73 -7.77
CA GLY A 27 -4.34 -71.80 -9.18
C GLY A 27 -5.79 -71.43 -9.48
N VAL A 28 -6.48 -70.75 -8.56
CA VAL A 28 -7.83 -70.19 -8.79
C VAL A 28 -7.78 -69.03 -9.79
N PHE A 29 -6.74 -68.19 -9.70
CA PHE A 29 -6.40 -67.17 -10.69
C PHE A 29 -4.99 -67.43 -11.24
N ALA A 30 -4.76 -67.11 -12.51
CA ALA A 30 -3.45 -67.20 -13.15
C ALA A 30 -2.49 -66.10 -12.68
N SER A 31 -3.01 -64.95 -12.22
CA SER A 31 -2.24 -63.82 -11.67
C SER A 31 -3.14 -62.90 -10.83
N GLY A 32 -2.52 -62.06 -10.01
CA GLY A 32 -3.18 -60.93 -9.37
C GLY A 32 -3.75 -59.96 -10.40
N PHE A 33 -3.06 -59.75 -11.52
CA PHE A 33 -3.56 -58.94 -12.63
C PHE A 33 -4.88 -59.47 -13.23
N GLU A 34 -5.00 -60.79 -13.42
CA GLU A 34 -6.26 -61.40 -13.87
C GLU A 34 -7.39 -61.12 -12.88
N HIS A 35 -7.12 -61.32 -11.58
CA HIS A 35 -8.10 -61.02 -10.55
C HIS A 35 -8.51 -59.54 -10.57
N PHE A 36 -7.54 -58.63 -10.62
CA PHE A 36 -7.79 -57.20 -10.61
C PHE A 36 -8.65 -56.75 -11.80
N MET A 37 -8.34 -57.25 -13.00
CA MET A 37 -9.07 -56.89 -14.22
C MET A 37 -10.52 -57.37 -14.23
N ASN A 38 -10.79 -58.53 -13.62
CA ASN A 38 -12.12 -59.13 -13.60
C ASN A 38 -12.95 -58.70 -12.39
N PHE A 39 -12.31 -58.42 -11.25
CA PHE A 39 -12.96 -58.20 -9.97
C PHE A 39 -12.37 -56.99 -9.23
N GLY A 40 -11.06 -57.01 -8.96
CA GLY A 40 -10.42 -56.07 -8.02
C GLY A 40 -10.65 -54.58 -8.31
N LYS A 41 -10.66 -54.17 -9.58
CA LYS A 41 -10.94 -52.77 -9.97
C LYS A 41 -12.35 -52.31 -9.57
N PHE A 42 -13.33 -53.21 -9.56
CA PHE A 42 -14.72 -52.92 -9.15
C PHE A 42 -14.91 -53.06 -7.64
N GLU A 43 -14.03 -53.80 -6.97
CA GLU A 43 -14.00 -53.94 -5.51
C GLU A 43 -13.29 -52.77 -4.81
N GLY A 44 -12.73 -51.82 -5.58
CA GLY A 44 -11.97 -50.69 -5.04
C GLY A 44 -10.57 -51.08 -4.50
N ARG A 45 -10.03 -52.24 -4.92
CA ARG A 45 -8.67 -52.65 -4.55
C ARG A 45 -7.66 -51.90 -5.41
N ASP A 46 -6.63 -51.30 -4.82
CA ASP A 46 -5.68 -50.48 -5.58
C ASP A 46 -4.67 -51.29 -6.41
N PRO A 47 -4.38 -50.87 -7.66
CA PRO A 47 -3.48 -51.61 -8.56
C PRO A 47 -1.98 -51.45 -8.24
N SER A 48 -1.58 -50.35 -7.60
CA SER A 48 -0.20 -50.05 -7.18
C SER A 48 -0.19 -48.91 -6.15
N VAL A 49 0.98 -48.54 -5.65
CA VAL A 49 1.18 -47.33 -4.83
C VAL A 49 0.92 -46.01 -5.58
N PHE A 50 0.73 -46.06 -6.90
CA PHE A 50 0.53 -44.89 -7.77
C PHE A 50 -0.95 -44.66 -8.10
N PHE A 51 -1.87 -45.26 -7.38
CA PHE A 51 -3.30 -44.96 -7.49
C PHE A 51 -4.00 -45.32 -6.19
N ASP A 52 -4.77 -44.38 -5.65
CA ASP A 52 -5.58 -44.56 -4.45
C ASP A 52 -7.05 -44.37 -4.81
N SER A 53 -7.80 -45.46 -4.86
CA SER A 53 -9.20 -45.47 -5.28
C SER A 53 -10.10 -44.72 -4.30
N GLU A 54 -9.79 -44.75 -3.00
CA GLU A 54 -10.56 -44.05 -1.97
C GLU A 54 -10.34 -42.55 -2.07
N TYR A 55 -9.08 -42.11 -2.11
CA TYR A 55 -8.71 -40.72 -2.32
C TYR A 55 -9.29 -40.18 -3.64
N TYR A 56 -9.11 -40.91 -4.74
CA TYR A 56 -9.58 -40.47 -6.05
C TYR A 56 -11.10 -40.25 -6.06
N LEU A 57 -11.88 -41.13 -5.43
CA LEU A 57 -13.34 -40.95 -5.35
C LEU A 57 -13.74 -39.83 -4.38
N ALA A 58 -12.99 -39.65 -3.28
CA ALA A 58 -13.23 -38.56 -2.33
C ALA A 58 -13.00 -37.19 -2.97
N GLN A 59 -12.01 -37.05 -3.86
CA GLN A 59 -11.75 -35.82 -4.61
C GLN A 59 -12.67 -35.61 -5.81
N ASN A 60 -13.35 -36.68 -6.27
CA ASN A 60 -14.16 -36.66 -7.49
C ASN A 60 -15.57 -37.20 -7.21
N PRO A 61 -16.38 -36.49 -6.39
CA PRO A 61 -17.71 -36.95 -5.99
C PRO A 61 -18.68 -37.07 -7.18
N ASP A 62 -18.42 -36.36 -8.28
CA ASP A 62 -19.15 -36.46 -9.55
C ASP A 62 -19.09 -37.87 -10.17
N ILE A 63 -18.03 -38.62 -9.90
CA ILE A 63 -17.81 -39.98 -10.44
C ILE A 63 -18.19 -41.08 -9.45
N ALA A 64 -18.27 -40.75 -8.14
CA ALA A 64 -18.60 -41.70 -7.09
C ALA A 64 -19.92 -42.45 -7.34
N GLN A 65 -20.92 -41.78 -7.92
CA GLN A 65 -22.21 -42.40 -8.27
C GLN A 65 -22.08 -43.42 -9.42
N ALA A 66 -21.25 -43.14 -10.44
CA ALA A 66 -21.03 -44.04 -11.56
C ALA A 66 -20.27 -45.30 -11.11
N VAL A 67 -19.30 -45.14 -10.21
CA VAL A 67 -18.57 -46.26 -9.62
C VAL A 67 -19.46 -47.11 -8.71
N ALA A 68 -20.29 -46.47 -7.86
CA ALA A 68 -21.26 -47.18 -7.04
C ALA A 68 -22.31 -47.95 -7.86
N ALA A 69 -22.66 -47.45 -9.05
CA ALA A 69 -23.54 -48.12 -10.00
C ALA A 69 -22.86 -49.23 -10.81
N GLY A 70 -21.54 -49.42 -10.66
CA GLY A 70 -20.76 -50.44 -11.36
C GLY A 70 -20.60 -50.19 -12.86
N THR A 71 -20.83 -48.97 -13.34
CA THR A 71 -20.73 -48.63 -14.78
C THR A 71 -19.29 -48.36 -15.23
N THR A 72 -18.42 -48.01 -14.29
CA THR A 72 -16.96 -47.87 -14.43
C THR A 72 -16.30 -48.18 -13.08
N SER A 73 -15.01 -48.48 -13.07
CA SER A 73 -14.19 -48.38 -11.85
C SER A 73 -13.48 -47.03 -11.74
N ALA A 74 -12.97 -46.70 -10.55
CA ALA A 74 -12.20 -45.47 -10.29
C ALA A 74 -10.96 -45.37 -11.21
N ILE A 75 -10.18 -46.46 -11.28
CA ILE A 75 -8.99 -46.55 -12.13
C ILE A 75 -9.32 -46.50 -13.63
N GLU A 76 -10.41 -47.12 -14.08
CA GLU A 76 -10.83 -47.05 -15.48
C GLU A 76 -11.26 -45.64 -15.86
N HIS A 77 -11.96 -44.94 -14.97
CA HIS A 77 -12.31 -43.54 -15.19
C HIS A 77 -11.03 -42.69 -15.30
N PHE A 78 -10.09 -42.84 -14.36
CA PHE A 78 -8.84 -42.09 -14.39
C PHE A 78 -8.06 -42.32 -15.68
N ILE A 79 -7.90 -43.57 -16.10
CA ILE A 79 -7.17 -43.92 -17.32
C ILE A 79 -7.85 -43.34 -18.56
N ASN A 80 -9.18 -43.41 -18.66
CA ASN A 80 -9.88 -43.01 -19.87
C ASN A 80 -10.11 -41.49 -19.95
N MET A 81 -10.30 -40.83 -18.82
CA MET A 81 -10.75 -39.43 -18.73
C MET A 81 -9.93 -38.63 -17.73
N GLY A 82 -9.78 -39.13 -16.49
CA GLY A 82 -9.23 -38.35 -15.39
C GLY A 82 -7.81 -37.82 -15.61
N GLN A 83 -6.92 -38.60 -16.24
CA GLN A 83 -5.56 -38.14 -16.53
C GLN A 83 -5.50 -36.99 -17.54
N ALA A 84 -6.46 -36.93 -18.48
CA ALA A 84 -6.57 -35.84 -19.45
C ALA A 84 -7.25 -34.61 -18.83
N GLU A 85 -8.19 -34.85 -17.91
CA GLU A 85 -8.86 -33.84 -17.09
C GLU A 85 -7.98 -33.29 -15.94
N ARG A 86 -6.71 -33.70 -15.86
CA ARG A 86 -5.76 -33.30 -14.80
C ARG A 86 -6.21 -33.65 -13.37
N ARG A 87 -7.04 -34.68 -13.21
CA ARG A 87 -7.47 -35.17 -11.89
C ARG A 87 -6.30 -35.85 -11.15
N ASN A 88 -6.27 -35.70 -9.84
CA ASN A 88 -5.18 -36.19 -8.99
C ASN A 88 -5.47 -37.62 -8.49
N PRO A 89 -4.66 -38.64 -8.84
CA PRO A 89 -4.91 -40.05 -8.52
C PRO A 89 -4.39 -40.51 -7.16
N ILE A 90 -3.51 -39.73 -6.53
CA ILE A 90 -2.95 -39.95 -5.19
C ILE A 90 -2.81 -38.60 -4.49
N PHE A 91 -2.78 -38.60 -3.17
CA PHE A 91 -2.61 -37.39 -2.36
C PHE A 91 -1.28 -36.68 -2.63
N GLU A 92 -0.23 -37.44 -2.92
CA GLU A 92 1.13 -36.93 -3.09
C GLU A 92 1.35 -36.22 -4.44
N PHE A 93 0.43 -36.33 -5.40
CA PHE A 93 0.57 -35.73 -6.73
C PHE A 93 -0.52 -34.70 -7.02
N PHE A 94 -0.13 -33.51 -7.46
CA PHE A 94 -1.03 -32.44 -7.87
C PHE A 94 -0.68 -31.94 -9.27
N SER A 95 -1.60 -32.14 -10.23
CA SER A 95 -1.34 -31.83 -11.64
C SER A 95 -0.98 -30.37 -11.89
N ASP A 96 -1.66 -29.43 -11.23
CA ASP A 96 -1.43 -27.99 -11.45
C ASP A 96 -0.10 -27.55 -10.84
N PHE A 97 0.18 -27.92 -9.59
CA PHE A 97 1.49 -27.74 -8.96
C PHE A 97 2.63 -28.29 -9.85
N TYR A 98 2.45 -29.50 -10.37
CA TYR A 98 3.48 -30.15 -11.16
C TYR A 98 3.75 -29.43 -12.50
N LEU A 99 2.73 -28.77 -13.08
CA LEU A 99 2.92 -27.97 -14.30
C LEU A 99 3.51 -26.59 -14.01
N GLU A 100 3.13 -25.98 -12.89
CA GLU A 100 3.67 -24.70 -12.42
C GLU A 100 5.15 -24.82 -12.05
N THR A 101 5.50 -25.89 -11.34
CA THR A 101 6.88 -26.19 -10.93
C THR A 101 7.77 -26.56 -12.11
N TYR A 102 7.20 -27.16 -13.16
CA TYR A 102 7.94 -27.68 -14.31
C TYR A 102 7.42 -27.13 -15.65
N PRO A 103 7.80 -25.90 -16.04
CA PRO A 103 7.37 -25.27 -17.30
C PRO A 103 7.73 -26.07 -18.57
N ASP A 104 8.81 -26.87 -18.53
CA ASP A 104 9.20 -27.80 -19.59
C ASP A 104 8.14 -28.89 -19.83
N VAL A 105 7.50 -29.34 -18.76
CA VAL A 105 6.38 -30.30 -18.81
C VAL A 105 5.10 -29.59 -19.25
N ALA A 106 4.83 -28.38 -18.75
CA ALA A 106 3.66 -27.59 -19.13
C ALA A 106 3.58 -27.33 -20.64
N THR A 107 4.72 -27.06 -21.27
CA THR A 107 4.83 -26.92 -22.73
C THR A 107 4.41 -28.19 -23.46
N SER A 108 4.87 -29.36 -22.99
CA SER A 108 4.55 -30.67 -23.59
C SER A 108 3.09 -31.07 -23.38
N VAL A 109 2.49 -30.70 -22.25
CA VAL A 109 1.08 -30.93 -21.93
C VAL A 109 0.19 -30.02 -22.78
N THR A 110 0.54 -28.74 -22.95
CA THR A 110 -0.19 -27.79 -23.82
C THR A 110 -0.17 -28.24 -25.29
N ALA A 111 0.91 -28.89 -25.73
CA ALA A 111 1.01 -29.51 -27.04
C ALA A 111 0.26 -30.85 -27.18
N ASN A 112 -0.49 -31.29 -26.14
CA ASN A 112 -1.19 -32.58 -26.06
C ASN A 112 -0.29 -33.81 -26.31
N LEU A 113 1.00 -33.72 -26.00
CA LEU A 113 1.96 -34.82 -26.21
C LEU A 113 1.98 -35.80 -25.04
N ILE A 114 1.73 -35.33 -23.83
CA ILE A 114 1.77 -36.09 -22.58
C ILE A 114 0.77 -35.48 -21.57
N THR A 115 0.35 -36.25 -20.56
CA THR A 115 -0.38 -35.71 -19.40
C THR A 115 0.58 -35.46 -18.24
N PRO A 116 0.27 -34.56 -17.28
CA PRO A 116 1.14 -34.30 -16.13
C PRO A 116 1.48 -35.59 -15.37
N TYR A 117 0.45 -36.40 -15.09
CA TYR A 117 0.66 -37.66 -14.38
C TYR A 117 1.43 -38.70 -15.21
N GLN A 118 1.24 -38.72 -16.54
CA GLN A 118 2.05 -39.57 -17.40
C GLN A 118 3.53 -39.17 -17.37
N HIS A 119 3.83 -37.87 -17.40
CA HIS A 119 5.20 -37.38 -17.28
C HIS A 119 5.81 -37.76 -15.93
N PHE A 120 5.06 -37.56 -14.84
CA PHE A 120 5.49 -37.97 -13.51
C PHE A 120 5.88 -39.45 -13.44
N ILE A 121 5.00 -40.35 -13.88
CA ILE A 121 5.26 -41.80 -13.83
C ILE A 121 6.43 -42.22 -14.73
N GLN A 122 6.59 -41.61 -15.91
CA GLN A 122 7.57 -42.06 -16.91
C GLN A 122 8.95 -41.41 -16.77
N ALA A 123 9.04 -40.19 -16.25
CA ALA A 123 10.26 -39.40 -16.17
C ALA A 123 10.44 -38.74 -14.80
N GLY A 124 9.39 -38.11 -14.26
CA GLY A 124 9.45 -37.38 -12.98
C GLY A 124 9.95 -38.21 -11.80
N LEU A 125 9.51 -39.47 -11.71
CA LEU A 125 9.99 -40.41 -10.71
C LEU A 125 11.48 -40.71 -10.82
N PHE A 126 12.05 -40.73 -12.02
CA PHE A 126 13.49 -40.99 -12.21
C PHE A 126 14.34 -39.74 -12.03
N GLU A 127 13.76 -38.58 -12.36
CA GLU A 127 14.37 -37.25 -12.21
C GLU A 127 14.23 -36.71 -10.78
N ASP A 128 13.57 -37.45 -9.89
CA ASP A 128 13.31 -37.09 -8.50
C ASP A 128 12.58 -35.74 -8.38
N ARG A 129 11.67 -35.48 -9.33
CA ARG A 129 10.82 -34.28 -9.37
C ARG A 129 9.75 -34.33 -8.28
N GLU A 130 9.50 -33.18 -7.67
CA GLU A 130 8.49 -32.99 -6.64
C GLU A 130 7.09 -33.10 -7.23
N PRO A 131 6.28 -34.09 -6.82
CA PRO A 131 5.01 -34.42 -7.48
C PRO A 131 3.84 -33.50 -7.11
N GLY A 132 3.91 -32.81 -5.97
CA GLY A 132 2.75 -32.15 -5.36
C GLY A 132 2.95 -31.88 -3.88
N TRP A 133 2.12 -31.02 -3.30
CA TRP A 133 2.23 -30.57 -1.90
C TRP A 133 2.18 -31.69 -0.83
N GLY A 134 1.66 -32.87 -1.20
CA GLY A 134 1.66 -34.05 -0.33
C GLY A 134 3.04 -34.70 -0.13
N PHE A 135 4.08 -34.22 -0.82
CA PHE A 135 5.45 -34.70 -0.68
C PHE A 135 6.46 -33.58 -0.97
N ASN A 136 7.34 -33.26 -0.02
CA ASN A 136 8.44 -32.32 -0.20
C ASN A 136 9.79 -33.04 -0.18
N ARG A 137 10.54 -32.89 -1.28
CA ARG A 137 11.80 -33.61 -1.50
C ARG A 137 12.86 -33.25 -0.45
N SER A 138 13.13 -31.96 -0.28
CA SER A 138 14.20 -31.49 0.61
C SER A 138 13.93 -31.89 2.06
N PHE A 139 12.70 -31.63 2.53
CA PHE A 139 12.24 -32.05 3.85
C PHE A 139 12.36 -33.56 4.06
N TYR A 140 11.89 -34.36 3.09
CA TYR A 140 11.91 -35.81 3.21
C TYR A 140 13.34 -36.35 3.31
N LEU A 141 14.28 -35.82 2.52
CA LEU A 141 15.67 -36.26 2.53
C LEU A 141 16.43 -35.79 3.77
N GLU A 142 16.16 -34.59 4.27
CA GLU A 142 16.74 -34.07 5.51
C GLU A 142 16.31 -34.90 6.73
N ASN A 143 15.03 -35.27 6.80
CA ASN A 143 14.48 -36.05 7.90
C ASN A 143 14.74 -37.56 7.77
N ASN A 144 15.20 -38.02 6.60
CA ASN A 144 15.51 -39.42 6.33
C ASN A 144 16.91 -39.58 5.71
N PRO A 145 18.01 -39.32 6.47
CA PRO A 145 19.36 -39.38 5.94
C PRO A 145 19.78 -40.77 5.43
N ASP A 146 19.16 -41.83 5.94
CA ASP A 146 19.34 -43.21 5.47
C ASP A 146 18.86 -43.38 4.02
N VAL A 147 17.81 -42.66 3.64
CA VAL A 147 17.24 -42.64 2.27
C VAL A 147 18.08 -41.74 1.36
N ALA A 148 18.56 -40.60 1.87
CA ALA A 148 19.37 -39.66 1.10
C ALA A 148 20.60 -40.29 0.46
N THR A 149 21.20 -41.29 1.12
CA THR A 149 22.36 -42.03 0.56
C THR A 149 21.98 -42.82 -0.69
N ALA A 150 20.83 -43.49 -0.70
CA ALA A 150 20.35 -44.28 -1.84
C ALA A 150 19.86 -43.38 -2.99
N VAL A 151 19.22 -42.26 -2.67
CA VAL A 151 18.75 -41.27 -3.64
C VAL A 151 19.92 -40.57 -4.33
N ASN A 152 20.91 -40.10 -3.57
CA ASN A 152 22.11 -39.46 -4.14
C ASN A 152 22.97 -40.43 -4.98
N ALA A 153 22.87 -41.74 -4.71
CA ALA A 153 23.50 -42.78 -5.52
C ALA A 153 22.69 -43.15 -6.78
N GLY A 154 21.54 -42.50 -7.01
CA GLY A 154 20.65 -42.77 -8.14
C GLY A 154 19.99 -44.14 -8.11
N GLN A 155 19.88 -44.77 -6.94
CA GLN A 155 19.35 -46.13 -6.79
C GLN A 155 17.81 -46.15 -6.74
N MET A 156 17.18 -45.06 -6.30
CA MET A 156 15.74 -44.82 -6.27
C MET A 156 15.47 -43.32 -6.09
N SER A 157 14.26 -42.84 -6.37
CA SER A 157 13.86 -41.48 -5.98
C SER A 157 13.30 -41.38 -4.58
N SER A 158 13.32 -40.16 -4.04
CA SER A 158 12.82 -39.83 -2.71
C SER A 158 11.33 -40.15 -2.58
N ILE A 159 10.52 -39.73 -3.56
CA ILE A 159 9.08 -40.04 -3.63
C ILE A 159 8.82 -41.55 -3.80
N GLN A 160 9.65 -42.24 -4.60
CA GLN A 160 9.53 -43.69 -4.77
C GLN A 160 9.78 -44.41 -3.45
N HIS A 161 10.76 -43.98 -2.65
CA HIS A 161 10.98 -44.52 -1.31
C HIS A 161 9.77 -44.28 -0.41
N TYR A 162 9.25 -43.05 -0.40
CA TYR A 162 8.12 -42.70 0.45
C TYR A 162 6.86 -43.53 0.14
N LEU A 163 6.48 -43.63 -1.13
CA LEU A 163 5.29 -44.36 -1.55
C LEU A 163 5.41 -45.88 -1.30
N THR A 164 6.62 -46.45 -1.39
CA THR A 164 6.81 -47.91 -1.27
C THR A 164 7.12 -48.41 0.14
N ALA A 165 7.75 -47.57 0.98
CA ALA A 165 8.16 -47.94 2.34
C ALA A 165 7.86 -46.84 3.36
N GLY A 166 8.20 -45.59 3.04
CA GLY A 166 8.16 -44.50 4.01
C GLY A 166 6.79 -44.26 4.66
N LYS A 167 5.71 -44.34 3.88
CA LYS A 167 4.33 -44.18 4.37
C LYS A 167 3.95 -45.27 5.38
N ALA A 168 4.34 -46.52 5.12
CA ALA A 168 4.11 -47.65 6.04
C ALA A 168 5.00 -47.58 7.29
N GLU A 169 6.17 -46.98 7.16
CA GLU A 169 7.11 -46.74 8.28
C GLU A 169 6.70 -45.52 9.14
N GLY A 170 5.65 -44.79 8.76
CA GLY A 170 5.20 -43.59 9.47
C GLY A 170 6.13 -42.39 9.28
N ARG A 171 6.98 -42.40 8.25
CA ARG A 171 7.85 -41.27 7.91
C ARG A 171 6.99 -40.11 7.40
N ILE A 172 7.33 -38.90 7.82
CA ILE A 172 6.63 -37.69 7.38
C ILE A 172 7.22 -37.26 6.04
N ALA A 173 6.39 -37.11 5.01
CA ALA A 173 6.80 -36.73 3.65
C ALA A 173 6.79 -35.23 3.36
N SER A 174 6.08 -34.47 4.17
CA SER A 174 5.87 -33.03 4.02
C SER A 174 5.44 -32.48 5.39
N LEU A 175 5.60 -31.19 5.62
CA LEU A 175 5.25 -30.52 6.90
C LEU A 175 3.76 -30.64 7.27
N THR A 176 2.91 -31.15 6.36
CA THR A 176 1.49 -31.37 6.57
C THR A 176 1.18 -32.75 7.19
N THR A 177 0.67 -32.80 8.42
CA THR A 177 -0.07 -33.98 8.92
C THR A 177 -1.58 -33.70 8.88
N GLN A 178 -2.28 -34.32 7.92
CA GLN A 178 -3.76 -34.44 7.73
C GLN A 178 -4.43 -33.64 6.59
N ASN A 179 -5.50 -34.28 6.09
CA ASN A 179 -6.26 -34.04 4.85
C ASN A 179 -6.64 -32.57 4.57
N PRO A 180 -6.62 -32.15 3.28
CA PRO A 180 -7.14 -30.85 2.87
C PRO A 180 -8.67 -30.79 3.02
N PRO A 181 -9.27 -29.61 3.28
CA PRO A 181 -10.71 -29.43 3.24
C PRO A 181 -11.27 -29.69 1.82
N SER A 182 -12.46 -30.30 1.75
CA SER A 182 -13.14 -30.71 0.50
C SER A 182 -13.24 -29.60 -0.56
N PRO A 183 -12.89 -29.87 -1.83
CA PRO A 183 -13.20 -29.00 -2.96
C PRO A 183 -14.63 -29.29 -3.46
N ASN A 184 -15.66 -28.84 -2.74
CA ASN A 184 -16.97 -28.69 -3.35
C ASN A 184 -16.99 -27.37 -4.12
N LEU A 185 -16.62 -27.42 -5.41
CA LEU A 185 -16.84 -26.31 -6.34
C LEU A 185 -17.61 -26.81 -7.56
N THR A 186 -18.92 -26.59 -7.53
CA THR A 186 -19.67 -26.25 -8.75
C THR A 186 -19.51 -24.76 -9.03
N PRO A 187 -19.55 -24.32 -10.30
CA PRO A 187 -19.15 -22.96 -10.69
C PRO A 187 -20.23 -21.93 -10.32
N GLN A 188 -19.98 -21.09 -9.31
CA GLN A 188 -20.59 -19.76 -9.18
C GLN A 188 -19.84 -18.89 -8.17
N SER A 189 -19.50 -17.67 -8.61
CA SER A 189 -18.82 -16.55 -7.92
C SER A 189 -17.28 -16.51 -8.02
N PRO A 190 -16.70 -15.32 -8.30
CA PRO A 190 -15.25 -15.14 -8.40
C PRO A 190 -14.56 -15.40 -7.05
N PRO A 191 -13.30 -15.89 -7.05
CA PRO A 191 -12.55 -16.15 -5.82
C PRO A 191 -12.39 -14.87 -4.97
N GLY A 192 -12.66 -14.94 -3.66
CA GLY A 192 -12.35 -13.86 -2.72
C GLY A 192 -13.45 -12.81 -2.47
N ALA A 193 -14.73 -13.13 -2.64
CA ALA A 193 -15.84 -12.24 -2.23
C ALA A 193 -16.37 -12.58 -0.82
N LEU A 194 -16.83 -11.59 -0.05
CA LEU A 194 -17.38 -11.79 1.30
C LEU A 194 -18.60 -12.74 1.34
N SER A 195 -19.35 -12.83 0.23
CA SER A 195 -20.46 -13.78 0.06
C SER A 195 -20.02 -15.24 0.04
N SER A 196 -18.72 -15.50 -0.18
CA SER A 196 -18.10 -16.82 -0.12
C SER A 196 -17.43 -17.13 1.22
N ALA A 197 -17.58 -16.26 2.22
CA ALA A 197 -16.97 -16.44 3.53
C ALA A 197 -17.41 -17.75 4.19
N THR A 198 -16.44 -18.48 4.74
CA THR A 198 -16.69 -19.72 5.46
C THR A 198 -17.37 -19.40 6.80
N ASN A 199 -18.62 -19.79 6.96
CA ASN A 199 -19.40 -19.52 8.17
C ASN A 199 -19.02 -20.49 9.30
N LEU A 200 -18.43 -19.96 10.38
CA LEU A 200 -18.00 -20.67 11.57
C LEU A 200 -19.09 -20.75 12.66
N GLY A 201 -20.18 -19.99 12.49
CA GLY A 201 -21.30 -19.90 13.43
C GLY A 201 -20.94 -19.12 14.70
N LEU A 202 -21.59 -19.46 15.81
CA LEU A 202 -21.26 -18.92 17.14
C LEU A 202 -19.81 -19.30 17.49
N LEU A 203 -18.98 -18.30 17.79
CA LEU A 203 -17.57 -18.50 18.09
C LEU A 203 -17.38 -18.86 19.57
N GLU A 204 -16.74 -20.00 19.82
CA GLU A 204 -16.24 -20.43 21.13
C GLU A 204 -14.75 -20.73 20.99
N SER A 205 -14.42 -21.87 20.36
CA SER A 205 -13.08 -22.18 19.87
C SER A 205 -13.18 -22.89 18.54
N ARG A 206 -12.42 -22.43 17.55
CA ARG A 206 -12.37 -22.95 16.19
C ARG A 206 -10.94 -22.99 15.69
N PHE A 207 -10.67 -23.98 14.86
CA PHE A 207 -9.40 -24.14 14.17
C PHE A 207 -9.68 -24.40 12.70
N VAL A 208 -9.09 -23.60 11.82
CA VAL A 208 -9.26 -23.68 10.37
C VAL A 208 -7.90 -23.57 9.68
N ASN A 209 -7.75 -24.24 8.56
CA ASN A 209 -6.57 -24.12 7.71
C ASN A 209 -6.97 -23.55 6.36
N GLY A 210 -6.04 -22.88 5.68
CA GLY A 210 -6.26 -22.38 4.33
C GLY A 210 -4.96 -22.28 3.54
N ILE A 211 -5.12 -22.05 2.24
CA ILE A 211 -4.03 -21.88 1.30
C ILE A 211 -4.37 -20.68 0.44
N LEU A 212 -3.45 -19.73 0.35
CA LEU A 212 -3.55 -18.58 -0.52
C LEU A 212 -2.60 -18.71 -1.71
N SER A 213 -2.97 -18.12 -2.84
CA SER A 213 -2.16 -18.10 -4.05
C SER A 213 -2.45 -16.84 -4.85
N LEU A 214 -1.69 -16.58 -5.94
CA LEU A 214 -1.98 -15.46 -6.84
C LEU A 214 -3.41 -15.51 -7.44
N LEU A 215 -3.98 -16.70 -7.60
CA LEU A 215 -5.35 -16.89 -8.09
C LEU A 215 -6.42 -16.89 -6.98
N ARG A 216 -5.99 -16.98 -5.72
CA ARG A 216 -6.83 -16.90 -4.51
C ARG A 216 -6.09 -16.12 -3.43
N PRO A 217 -5.91 -14.81 -3.62
CA PRO A 217 -5.08 -14.02 -2.73
C PRO A 217 -5.74 -13.81 -1.36
N LYS A 218 -7.05 -14.07 -1.24
CA LYS A 218 -7.83 -13.82 -0.03
C LYS A 218 -8.71 -15.00 0.34
N GLN A 219 -8.84 -15.25 1.64
CA GLN A 219 -9.81 -16.17 2.20
C GLN A 219 -10.59 -15.51 3.35
N PHE A 220 -11.92 -15.58 3.28
CA PHE A 220 -12.80 -14.99 4.29
C PHE A 220 -13.44 -16.06 5.17
N TYR A 221 -13.57 -15.74 6.46
CA TYR A 221 -14.34 -16.46 7.47
C TYR A 221 -15.36 -15.53 8.10
N ARG A 222 -16.49 -16.06 8.56
CA ARG A 222 -17.51 -15.30 9.29
C ARG A 222 -17.86 -16.01 10.59
N PHE A 223 -18.01 -15.27 11.69
CA PHE A 223 -18.49 -15.80 12.97
C PHE A 223 -19.46 -14.83 13.66
N THR A 224 -20.14 -15.31 14.69
CA THR A 224 -21.09 -14.52 15.50
C THR A 224 -20.73 -14.61 16.97
N LEU A 225 -20.96 -13.52 17.71
CA LEU A 225 -20.92 -13.46 19.17
C LEU A 225 -22.33 -13.17 19.70
N ASP A 226 -22.76 -13.89 20.73
CA ASP A 226 -24.09 -13.70 21.36
C ASP A 226 -24.06 -12.76 22.58
N SER A 227 -22.86 -12.43 23.04
CA SER A 227 -22.56 -11.55 24.17
C SER A 227 -21.17 -10.92 23.97
N PRO A 228 -20.89 -9.74 24.57
CA PRO A 228 -19.56 -9.15 24.53
C PRO A 228 -18.50 -10.16 24.98
N SER A 229 -17.41 -10.30 24.22
CA SER A 229 -16.43 -11.38 24.40
C SER A 229 -15.00 -10.92 24.08
N ASP A 230 -14.02 -11.47 24.79
CA ASP A 230 -12.61 -11.39 24.41
C ASP A 230 -12.34 -12.37 23.26
N VAL A 231 -11.99 -11.84 22.09
CA VAL A 231 -11.66 -12.59 20.88
C VAL A 231 -10.15 -12.66 20.68
N SER A 232 -9.64 -13.86 20.45
CA SER A 232 -8.24 -14.13 20.12
C SER A 232 -8.17 -14.87 18.79
N LEU A 233 -7.43 -14.29 17.84
CA LEU A 233 -7.12 -14.86 16.54
C LEU A 233 -5.61 -15.07 16.46
N VAL A 234 -5.18 -16.27 16.09
CA VAL A 234 -3.76 -16.57 15.86
C VAL A 234 -3.62 -17.30 14.53
N LEU A 235 -3.02 -16.63 13.57
CA LEU A 235 -2.64 -17.16 12.27
C LEU A 235 -1.18 -17.60 12.32
N ASN A 236 -0.87 -18.71 11.68
CA ASN A 236 0.50 -19.20 11.55
C ASN A 236 0.71 -19.59 10.09
N GLY A 237 1.64 -18.92 9.38
CA GLY A 237 2.01 -19.19 7.99
C GLY A 237 3.32 -19.96 7.90
N ALA A 238 3.29 -21.27 7.68
CA ALA A 238 4.53 -22.08 7.68
C ALA A 238 5.32 -21.99 6.35
N MET A 239 4.74 -21.41 5.29
CA MET A 239 5.35 -21.26 3.96
C MET A 239 4.70 -20.10 3.19
N GLY A 240 5.29 -18.89 3.26
CA GLY A 240 4.75 -17.68 2.65
C GLY A 240 4.05 -16.78 3.66
N ASP A 241 3.95 -15.50 3.31
CA ASP A 241 3.48 -14.43 4.17
C ASP A 241 1.99 -14.13 3.95
N ALA A 242 1.21 -14.18 5.05
CA ALA A 242 -0.20 -13.88 5.03
C ALA A 242 -0.59 -12.93 6.17
N ASP A 243 -1.29 -11.87 5.81
CA ASP A 243 -1.85 -10.91 6.74
C ASP A 243 -3.19 -11.40 7.30
N LEU A 244 -3.47 -10.99 8.53
CA LEU A 244 -4.73 -11.26 9.23
C LEU A 244 -5.49 -9.95 9.47
N TYR A 245 -6.77 -9.92 9.12
CA TYR A 245 -7.67 -8.79 9.42
C TYR A 245 -8.96 -9.29 10.08
N LEU A 246 -9.45 -8.53 11.05
CA LEU A 246 -10.74 -8.69 11.73
C LEU A 246 -11.63 -7.50 11.36
N ALA A 247 -12.88 -7.74 10.96
CA ALA A 247 -13.78 -6.71 10.44
C ALA A 247 -15.27 -6.97 10.76
N GLU A 248 -16.11 -5.95 10.59
CA GLU A 248 -17.57 -6.02 10.64
C GLU A 248 -18.18 -5.28 9.43
N ASP A 249 -19.03 -5.94 8.65
CA ASP A 249 -19.74 -5.34 7.49
C ASP A 249 -20.90 -4.46 8.00
N VAL A 250 -20.58 -3.25 8.48
CA VAL A 250 -21.50 -2.31 9.12
C VAL A 250 -22.57 -1.84 8.13
N ASN A 251 -22.18 -1.56 6.89
CA ASN A 251 -23.09 -1.01 5.88
C ASN A 251 -23.87 -2.09 5.09
N GLN A 252 -23.57 -3.37 5.33
CA GLN A 252 -24.21 -4.55 4.75
C GLN A 252 -24.14 -4.61 3.22
N ASN A 253 -23.09 -4.03 2.63
CA ASN A 253 -22.88 -4.06 1.18
C ASN A 253 -22.20 -5.36 0.71
N ASN A 254 -21.90 -6.27 1.64
CA ASN A 254 -21.27 -7.56 1.39
C ASN A 254 -19.85 -7.42 0.80
N LYS A 255 -19.13 -6.41 1.27
CA LYS A 255 -17.69 -6.19 1.14
C LYS A 255 -17.17 -5.77 2.53
N ILE A 256 -15.87 -5.84 2.72
CA ILE A 256 -15.22 -5.23 3.87
C ILE A 256 -14.55 -3.96 3.34
N ASP A 257 -15.09 -2.82 3.75
CA ASP A 257 -14.52 -1.51 3.49
C ASP A 257 -13.45 -1.17 4.55
N TYR A 258 -12.60 -0.17 4.32
CA TYR A 258 -11.49 0.13 5.24
C TYR A 258 -11.98 0.54 6.65
N GLY A 259 -13.06 1.34 6.73
CA GLY A 259 -13.69 1.73 8.00
C GLY A 259 -14.43 0.59 8.72
N GLU A 260 -14.48 -0.59 8.12
CA GLU A 260 -15.09 -1.79 8.68
C GLU A 260 -14.07 -2.75 9.30
N ILE A 261 -12.76 -2.48 9.13
CA ILE A 261 -11.67 -3.25 9.73
C ILE A 261 -11.47 -2.80 11.18
N ILE A 262 -11.65 -3.73 12.10
CA ILE A 262 -11.53 -3.54 13.56
C ILE A 262 -10.07 -3.70 14.01
N ALA A 263 -9.34 -4.63 13.41
CA ALA A 263 -7.94 -4.88 13.73
C ALA A 263 -7.23 -5.61 12.59
N SER A 264 -5.91 -5.45 12.51
CA SER A 264 -5.08 -6.22 11.59
C SER A 264 -3.76 -6.62 12.25
N SER A 265 -3.09 -7.62 11.67
CA SER A 265 -1.74 -8.05 12.00
C SER A 265 -1.08 -8.49 10.70
N MET A 266 0.03 -7.84 10.37
CA MET A 266 0.75 -7.93 9.08
C MET A 266 2.25 -8.09 9.40
N ASN A 267 2.60 -9.15 10.14
CA ASN A 267 3.98 -9.37 10.52
C ASN A 267 4.72 -9.97 9.32
N ASP A 268 5.92 -9.48 9.00
CA ASP A 268 6.61 -9.92 7.80
C ASP A 268 6.98 -11.41 7.81
N ALA A 269 7.10 -11.94 6.59
CA ALA A 269 7.58 -13.27 6.26
C ALA A 269 6.70 -14.40 6.83
N THR A 270 7.27 -15.40 7.50
CA THR A 270 6.51 -16.56 8.04
C THR A 270 6.22 -16.42 9.52
N SER A 271 6.19 -15.19 10.02
CA SER A 271 5.83 -14.91 11.40
C SER A 271 4.37 -15.33 11.65
N SER A 272 3.95 -15.34 12.92
CA SER A 272 2.54 -15.62 13.24
C SER A 272 1.83 -14.31 13.46
N GLU A 273 0.65 -14.16 12.89
CA GLU A 273 -0.20 -12.99 13.05
C GLU A 273 -1.10 -13.25 14.25
N SER A 274 -1.30 -12.23 15.08
CA SER A 274 -2.20 -12.37 16.22
C SER A 274 -3.00 -11.11 16.47
N ILE A 275 -4.31 -11.29 16.67
CA ILE A 275 -5.24 -10.23 17.01
C ILE A 275 -5.95 -10.62 18.30
N ASN A 276 -5.91 -9.76 19.31
CA ASN A 276 -6.69 -9.90 20.53
C ASN A 276 -7.53 -8.64 20.71
N ARG A 277 -8.86 -8.78 20.81
CA ARG A 277 -9.81 -7.66 20.94
C ARG A 277 -11.00 -8.04 21.82
N SER A 278 -11.47 -7.11 22.65
CA SER A 278 -12.81 -7.23 23.25
C SER A 278 -13.81 -6.75 22.20
N LEU A 279 -14.81 -7.58 21.85
CA LEU A 279 -15.83 -7.21 20.86
C LEU A 279 -17.23 -7.27 21.50
N PRO A 280 -18.16 -6.38 21.12
CA PRO A 280 -19.56 -6.49 21.50
C PRO A 280 -20.23 -7.73 20.85
N ALA A 281 -21.49 -7.97 21.20
CA ALA A 281 -22.28 -9.01 20.53
C ALA A 281 -22.56 -8.57 19.08
N GLY A 282 -22.21 -9.40 18.10
CA GLY A 282 -22.23 -8.97 16.70
C GLY A 282 -21.86 -10.09 15.73
N THR A 283 -21.80 -9.75 14.44
CA THR A 283 -21.32 -10.65 13.37
C THR A 283 -20.06 -10.09 12.77
N TYR A 284 -19.00 -10.88 12.80
CA TYR A 284 -17.66 -10.45 12.42
C TYR A 284 -17.09 -11.33 11.31
N PHE A 285 -16.13 -10.78 10.60
CA PHE A 285 -15.41 -11.42 9.52
C PHE A 285 -13.92 -11.44 9.82
N VAL A 286 -13.27 -12.50 9.36
CA VAL A 286 -11.82 -12.59 9.34
C VAL A 286 -11.37 -12.73 7.90
N GLU A 287 -10.50 -11.84 7.45
CA GLU A 287 -9.81 -11.92 6.16
C GLU A 287 -8.38 -12.41 6.41
N VAL A 288 -8.00 -13.47 5.71
CA VAL A 288 -6.61 -13.90 5.60
C VAL A 288 -6.16 -13.57 4.19
N ASN A 289 -5.21 -12.65 4.06
CA ASN A 289 -4.77 -12.08 2.79
C ASN A 289 -3.32 -12.45 2.51
N ARG A 290 -3.01 -12.70 1.24
CA ARG A 290 -1.68 -13.07 0.80
C ARG A 290 -0.84 -11.81 0.68
N TYR A 291 0.28 -11.79 1.37
CA TYR A 291 1.32 -10.79 1.17
C TYR A 291 2.35 -11.33 0.16
N GLU A 292 3.09 -12.39 0.50
CA GLU A 292 4.14 -12.97 -0.35
C GLU A 292 4.09 -14.51 -0.43
N GLY A 293 4.66 -15.11 -1.48
CA GLY A 293 4.76 -16.57 -1.60
C GLY A 293 3.43 -17.25 -1.95
N SER A 294 3.16 -18.44 -1.42
CA SER A 294 1.83 -19.07 -1.50
C SER A 294 1.48 -19.60 -0.11
N PRO A 295 1.05 -18.70 0.80
CA PRO A 295 0.87 -18.96 2.22
C PRO A 295 -0.01 -20.18 2.45
N ILE A 296 0.55 -21.17 3.13
CA ILE A 296 -0.22 -22.24 3.77
C ILE A 296 -0.32 -21.88 5.25
N TYR A 297 -1.54 -21.66 5.72
CA TYR A 297 -1.77 -21.14 7.05
C TYR A 297 -2.68 -22.02 7.91
N SER A 298 -2.52 -21.88 9.22
CA SER A 298 -3.47 -22.34 10.23
C SER A 298 -3.95 -21.17 11.08
N LEU A 299 -5.26 -21.05 11.26
CA LEU A 299 -5.92 -19.98 12.00
C LEU A 299 -6.70 -20.58 13.17
N ASN A 300 -6.33 -20.17 14.38
CA ASN A 300 -7.02 -20.48 15.62
C ASN A 300 -7.87 -19.27 16.02
N LEU A 301 -9.16 -19.46 16.24
CA LEU A 301 -10.10 -18.43 16.69
C LEU A 301 -10.71 -18.85 18.02
N GLN A 302 -10.68 -17.97 19.01
CA GLN A 302 -11.27 -18.19 20.32
C GLN A 302 -12.07 -16.96 20.76
N ALA A 303 -13.19 -17.19 21.44
CA ALA A 303 -13.97 -16.15 22.08
C ALA A 303 -14.32 -16.56 23.52
N THR A 304 -14.11 -15.66 24.46
CA THR A 304 -14.46 -15.85 25.88
C THR A 304 -15.47 -14.80 26.30
N PRO A 305 -16.73 -15.16 26.65
CA PRO A 305 -17.73 -14.18 27.07
C PRO A 305 -17.29 -13.37 28.29
N ARG A 306 -17.50 -12.05 28.23
CA ARG A 306 -17.26 -11.12 29.33
C ARG A 306 -18.51 -10.94 30.17
N THR A 307 -18.30 -10.80 31.48
CA THR A 307 -19.38 -10.55 32.46
C THR A 307 -19.30 -9.16 33.11
N ASP A 308 -18.28 -8.40 32.74
CA ASP A 308 -17.81 -7.15 33.33
C ASP A 308 -17.91 -5.99 32.33
N VAL A 309 -19.01 -5.91 31.59
CA VAL A 309 -19.27 -4.87 30.58
C VAL A 309 -19.77 -3.61 31.28
N PRO A 310 -19.07 -2.46 31.19
CA PRO A 310 -19.58 -1.19 31.64
C PRO A 310 -20.84 -0.81 30.83
N PRO A 311 -21.89 -0.25 31.46
CA PRO A 311 -23.00 0.33 30.73
C PRO A 311 -22.56 1.62 30.01
N ASP A 312 -22.76 1.68 28.68
CA ASP A 312 -22.63 2.89 27.87
C ASP A 312 -23.77 3.87 28.24
N TYR A 313 -23.40 5.07 28.71
CA TYR A 313 -24.33 6.12 29.12
C TYR A 313 -24.41 7.31 28.16
N VAL A 314 -23.38 7.53 27.33
CA VAL A 314 -23.20 8.75 26.50
C VAL A 314 -23.38 8.48 25.01
N GLY A 315 -23.43 7.20 24.62
CA GLY A 315 -23.94 6.72 23.35
C GLY A 315 -22.92 6.85 22.21
N ASN A 316 -22.79 5.76 21.46
CA ASN A 316 -21.84 5.64 20.35
C ASN A 316 -22.35 6.20 19.00
N THR A 317 -23.59 6.74 18.94
CA THR A 317 -24.20 7.22 17.70
C THR A 317 -24.75 8.65 17.84
N LEU A 318 -24.82 9.40 16.73
CA LEU A 318 -25.38 10.76 16.74
C LEU A 318 -26.83 10.83 17.24
N ALA A 319 -27.58 9.75 17.04
CA ALA A 319 -28.95 9.62 17.53
C ALA A 319 -29.04 9.46 19.05
N GLU A 320 -28.01 8.86 19.66
CA GLU A 320 -27.90 8.60 21.10
C GLU A 320 -27.11 9.68 21.83
N ALA A 321 -26.44 10.56 21.08
CA ALA A 321 -25.56 11.60 21.60
C ALA A 321 -26.17 12.42 22.76
N PHE A 322 -25.38 12.55 23.83
CA PHE A 322 -25.80 13.25 25.03
C PHE A 322 -25.88 14.78 24.81
N TYR A 323 -27.03 15.38 25.13
CA TYR A 323 -27.26 16.81 24.89
C TYR A 323 -26.70 17.70 26.01
N LEU A 324 -25.65 18.45 25.70
CA LEU A 324 -25.02 19.42 26.60
C LEU A 324 -25.83 20.72 26.75
N GLY A 325 -26.74 21.00 25.81
CA GLY A 325 -27.60 22.18 25.83
C GLY A 325 -27.19 23.30 24.87
N ASP A 326 -27.88 24.43 24.97
CA ASP A 326 -27.61 25.62 24.17
C ASP A 326 -26.51 26.47 24.83
N LEU A 327 -25.32 26.47 24.25
CA LEU A 327 -24.15 27.19 24.79
C LEU A 327 -24.23 28.68 24.41
N THR A 328 -25.16 29.37 25.07
CA THR A 328 -25.59 30.74 24.71
C THR A 328 -24.81 31.87 25.37
N ASN A 329 -23.98 31.57 26.38
CA ASN A 329 -23.22 32.57 27.14
C ASN A 329 -21.73 32.25 27.11
N ALA A 330 -20.90 33.30 27.11
CA ALA A 330 -19.46 33.16 27.24
C ALA A 330 -19.09 32.51 28.58
N GLY A 331 -18.25 31.49 28.55
CA GLY A 331 -17.76 30.83 29.76
C GLY A 331 -17.27 29.42 29.53
N ILE A 332 -16.74 28.84 30.61
CA ILE A 332 -16.23 27.46 30.68
C ILE A 332 -17.36 26.56 31.20
N ILE A 333 -17.52 25.42 30.55
CA ILE A 333 -18.55 24.40 30.83
C ILE A 333 -17.82 23.08 31.09
N SER A 334 -18.06 22.48 32.26
CA SER A 334 -17.59 21.13 32.57
C SER A 334 -18.68 20.14 32.15
N VAL A 335 -18.35 19.22 31.24
CA VAL A 335 -19.27 18.16 30.79
C VAL A 335 -19.59 17.22 31.95
N ASP A 336 -18.60 16.88 32.77
CA ASP A 336 -18.77 16.03 33.95
C ASP A 336 -19.81 16.57 34.94
N GLU A 337 -19.84 17.89 35.18
CA GLU A 337 -20.86 18.48 36.04
C GLU A 337 -22.28 18.30 35.45
N ILE A 338 -22.41 18.36 34.13
CA ILE A 338 -23.68 18.14 33.43
C ILE A 338 -24.07 16.66 33.52
N LEU A 339 -23.16 15.72 33.24
CA LEU A 339 -23.38 14.28 33.36
C LEU A 339 -23.79 13.88 34.78
N ALA A 340 -23.05 14.36 35.80
CA ALA A 340 -23.36 14.12 37.20
C ALA A 340 -24.75 14.65 37.59
N SER A 341 -25.17 15.80 37.03
CA SER A 341 -26.51 16.35 37.26
C SER A 341 -27.63 15.54 36.61
N ALA A 342 -27.31 14.81 35.53
CA ALA A 342 -28.20 13.86 34.86
C ALA A 342 -28.21 12.47 35.54
N GLY A 343 -27.36 12.25 36.55
CA GLY A 343 -27.24 10.98 37.26
C GLY A 343 -26.37 9.95 36.55
N ILE A 344 -25.57 10.38 35.57
CA ILE A 344 -24.57 9.56 34.90
C ILE A 344 -23.30 9.50 35.76
N PRO A 345 -22.68 8.32 35.96
CA PRO A 345 -21.41 8.20 36.68
C PRO A 345 -20.30 9.02 36.00
N VAL A 346 -19.46 9.70 36.79
CA VAL A 346 -18.31 10.47 36.27
C VAL A 346 -17.03 10.15 37.08
N PRO A 347 -15.82 10.22 36.50
CA PRO A 347 -15.55 10.51 35.08
C PRO A 347 -16.06 9.39 34.17
N GLU A 348 -16.44 9.76 32.94
CA GLU A 348 -16.88 8.80 31.92
C GLU A 348 -15.68 8.08 31.30
N GLN A 349 -15.92 7.00 30.56
CA GLN A 349 -14.87 6.14 30.01
C GLN A 349 -15.16 5.69 28.57
N VAL A 350 -14.12 5.78 27.72
CA VAL A 350 -14.08 5.06 26.43
C VAL A 350 -13.15 3.85 26.50
N GLY A 351 -13.41 2.82 25.70
CA GLY A 351 -12.68 1.56 25.71
C GLY A 351 -13.14 0.58 24.63
N ASP A 352 -12.57 -0.63 24.59
CA ASP A 352 -12.79 -1.57 23.47
C ASP A 352 -14.27 -1.95 23.26
N LEU A 353 -15.08 -1.90 24.33
CA LEU A 353 -16.51 -2.20 24.32
C LEU A 353 -17.41 -0.97 24.22
N ASP A 354 -16.83 0.21 24.41
CA ASP A 354 -17.48 1.53 24.37
C ASP A 354 -16.53 2.53 23.67
N PRO A 355 -16.33 2.37 22.34
CA PRO A 355 -15.20 2.98 21.65
C PRO A 355 -15.37 4.47 21.42
N VAL A 356 -16.59 5.01 21.47
CA VAL A 356 -16.84 6.43 21.22
C VAL A 356 -17.97 6.98 22.06
N ASP A 357 -17.72 8.13 22.68
CA ASP A 357 -18.74 8.89 23.39
C ASP A 357 -19.06 10.16 22.62
N ILE A 358 -20.35 10.35 22.32
CA ILE A 358 -20.79 11.48 21.50
C ILE A 358 -21.62 12.46 22.32
N TYR A 359 -21.16 13.70 22.35
CA TYR A 359 -21.88 14.83 22.92
C TYR A 359 -22.40 15.73 21.83
N ARG A 360 -23.61 16.29 22.00
CA ARG A 360 -24.17 17.30 21.09
C ARG A 360 -24.50 18.60 21.81
N PHE A 361 -24.26 19.72 21.15
CA PHE A 361 -24.54 21.06 21.67
C PHE A 361 -24.96 22.03 20.56
N SER A 362 -25.59 23.14 20.94
CA SER A 362 -26.02 24.17 20.00
C SER A 362 -25.39 25.54 20.31
N LEU A 363 -25.08 26.30 19.27
CA LEU A 363 -24.65 27.69 19.35
C LEU A 363 -25.73 28.60 18.75
N ALA A 364 -26.26 29.54 19.53
CA ALA A 364 -27.26 30.50 19.06
C ALA A 364 -26.65 31.69 18.26
N THR A 365 -25.37 31.97 18.47
CA THR A 365 -24.62 33.02 17.78
C THR A 365 -23.20 32.54 17.50
N PRO A 366 -22.48 33.19 16.57
CA PRO A 366 -21.07 32.91 16.38
C PRO A 366 -20.22 32.97 17.66
N ASN A 367 -19.39 31.95 17.88
CA ASN A 367 -18.52 31.82 19.05
C ASN A 367 -17.16 31.23 18.66
N GLN A 368 -16.09 31.74 19.25
CA GLN A 368 -14.85 30.99 19.44
C GLN A 368 -15.14 29.82 20.39
N LEU A 369 -14.56 28.66 20.11
CA LEU A 369 -14.72 27.45 20.90
C LEU A 369 -13.34 26.89 21.28
N GLN A 370 -13.20 26.47 22.53
CA GLN A 370 -12.10 25.64 22.98
C GLN A 370 -12.67 24.40 23.63
N VAL A 371 -12.21 23.21 23.22
CA VAL A 371 -12.53 21.94 23.85
C VAL A 371 -11.24 21.35 24.39
N THR A 372 -11.29 20.91 25.64
CA THR A 372 -10.16 20.27 26.31
C THR A 372 -10.60 18.90 26.80
N LEU A 373 -9.88 17.87 26.35
CA LEU A 373 -9.97 16.50 26.86
C LEU A 373 -8.78 16.27 27.79
N ASP A 374 -9.03 15.90 29.03
CA ASP A 374 -7.98 15.58 30.00
C ASP A 374 -8.38 14.41 30.91
N GLY A 375 -7.55 14.08 31.90
CA GLY A 375 -7.82 12.99 32.84
C GLY A 375 -7.54 11.59 32.30
N LEU A 376 -6.89 11.50 31.13
CA LEU A 376 -6.60 10.26 30.41
C LEU A 376 -5.64 9.34 31.19
N SER A 377 -5.98 8.06 31.25
CA SER A 377 -5.12 6.97 31.76
C SER A 377 -4.59 6.05 30.66
N ALA A 378 -5.21 6.11 29.49
CA ALA A 378 -4.77 5.53 28.22
C ALA A 378 -5.20 6.50 27.09
N ASP A 379 -4.85 6.17 25.86
CA ASP A 379 -4.93 7.10 24.74
C ASP A 379 -6.36 7.25 24.21
N ALA A 380 -6.84 8.49 24.10
CA ALA A 380 -8.11 8.83 23.51
C ALA A 380 -8.02 10.19 22.82
N ASP A 381 -8.69 10.25 21.67
CA ASP A 381 -8.72 11.40 20.79
C ASP A 381 -10.03 12.17 20.97
N VAL A 382 -10.01 13.47 20.71
CA VAL A 382 -11.22 14.31 20.66
C VAL A 382 -11.40 14.91 19.26
N LYS A 383 -12.64 14.88 18.79
CA LYS A 383 -13.07 15.54 17.54
C LYS A 383 -14.26 16.44 17.78
N ILE A 384 -14.39 17.46 16.94
CA ILE A 384 -15.58 18.30 16.82
C ILE A 384 -16.07 18.18 15.38
N GLY A 385 -17.36 17.93 15.20
CA GLY A 385 -17.96 17.74 13.88
C GLY A 385 -19.37 18.32 13.75
N ILE A 386 -19.88 18.32 12.51
CA ILE A 386 -21.25 18.70 12.17
C ILE A 386 -21.81 17.76 11.11
N ASP A 387 -22.95 17.13 11.39
CA ASP A 387 -23.67 16.30 10.41
C ASP A 387 -24.38 17.19 9.38
N ARG A 388 -23.68 17.53 8.28
CA ARG A 388 -24.19 18.46 7.26
C ARG A 388 -25.16 17.75 6.33
N ASN A 389 -24.89 16.49 6.01
CA ASN A 389 -25.66 15.72 5.05
C ASN A 389 -26.88 14.99 5.67
N GLN A 390 -26.96 14.95 7.01
CA GLN A 390 -28.04 14.34 7.82
C GLN A 390 -28.16 12.83 7.65
N ASP A 391 -27.06 12.13 7.38
CA ASP A 391 -27.02 10.68 7.31
C ASP A 391 -26.79 10.01 8.67
N GLY A 392 -26.54 10.81 9.73
CA GLY A 392 -26.35 10.33 11.09
C GLY A 392 -24.91 9.89 11.40
N ILE A 393 -23.95 10.19 10.53
CA ILE A 393 -22.53 9.92 10.68
C ILE A 393 -21.77 11.25 10.55
N ILE A 394 -20.68 11.43 11.30
CA ILE A 394 -19.74 12.54 11.06
C ILE A 394 -18.66 12.03 10.12
N SER A 395 -18.80 12.36 8.84
CA SER A 395 -17.80 12.03 7.81
C SER A 395 -16.52 12.88 7.99
N PHE A 396 -15.41 12.48 7.36
CA PHE A 396 -14.15 13.22 7.50
C PHE A 396 -14.27 14.70 7.05
N ASP A 397 -15.03 14.98 5.99
CA ASP A 397 -15.31 16.33 5.49
C ASP A 397 -16.24 17.15 6.40
N GLU A 398 -16.83 16.51 7.40
CA GLU A 398 -17.73 17.06 8.41
C GLU A 398 -17.05 17.31 9.77
N VAL A 399 -15.79 16.85 9.93
CA VAL A 399 -14.94 17.19 11.08
C VAL A 399 -14.38 18.61 10.93
N ILE A 400 -14.60 19.44 11.94
CA ILE A 400 -14.24 20.87 11.95
C ILE A 400 -13.07 21.20 12.88
N GLY A 401 -12.72 20.28 13.78
CA GLY A 401 -11.53 20.34 14.62
C GLY A 401 -11.25 18.97 15.23
N ARG A 402 -9.98 18.62 15.42
CA ARG A 402 -9.58 17.38 16.11
C ARG A 402 -8.25 17.58 16.80
N GLU A 403 -8.01 16.81 17.84
CA GLU A 403 -6.71 16.63 18.46
C GLU A 403 -6.51 15.11 18.65
N ILE A 404 -5.29 14.64 18.39
CA ILE A 404 -4.96 13.21 18.31
C ILE A 404 -3.59 12.93 18.96
N ARG A 405 -3.33 13.57 20.11
CA ARG A 405 -2.02 13.51 20.76
C ARG A 405 -1.84 12.16 21.40
N ILE A 406 -0.84 11.43 20.91
CA ILE A 406 -0.47 10.12 21.44
C ILE A 406 -0.19 10.19 22.96
N GLY A 407 -0.79 9.26 23.69
CA GLY A 407 -0.52 9.01 25.10
C GLY A 407 -1.61 9.55 26.03
N THR A 408 -1.22 10.16 27.14
CA THR A 408 -2.16 10.58 28.20
C THR A 408 -2.10 12.09 28.45
N GLU A 409 -1.55 12.85 27.51
CA GLU A 409 -1.50 14.30 27.62
C GLU A 409 -2.86 14.92 27.32
N ALA A 410 -3.11 16.12 27.85
CA ALA A 410 -4.38 16.80 27.61
C ALA A 410 -4.47 17.28 26.15
N GLU A 411 -5.57 16.96 25.52
CA GLU A 411 -5.88 17.36 24.16
C GLU A 411 -6.66 18.67 24.14
N ASN A 412 -6.34 19.55 23.19
CA ASN A 412 -6.92 20.89 23.15
C ASN A 412 -7.26 21.29 21.72
N ILE A 413 -8.55 21.31 21.40
CA ILE A 413 -9.05 21.86 20.15
C ILE A 413 -9.38 23.32 20.35
N TYR A 414 -8.80 24.18 19.52
CA TYR A 414 -9.13 25.60 19.48
C TYR A 414 -9.71 25.97 18.13
N ILE A 415 -10.99 26.38 18.11
CA ILE A 415 -11.65 26.89 16.90
C ILE A 415 -11.87 28.39 17.07
N PRO A 416 -11.17 29.24 16.30
CA PRO A 416 -11.19 30.69 16.48
C PRO A 416 -12.58 31.29 16.24
N ALA A 417 -13.41 30.66 15.41
CA ALA A 417 -14.78 31.06 15.16
C ALA A 417 -15.63 29.91 14.60
N LEU A 418 -16.78 29.65 15.22
CA LEU A 418 -17.85 28.75 14.79
C LEU A 418 -19.16 29.52 14.62
N VAL A 419 -19.91 29.24 13.56
CA VAL A 419 -21.21 29.86 13.29
C VAL A 419 -22.29 29.32 14.24
N ALA A 420 -23.45 29.98 14.24
CA ALA A 420 -24.61 29.42 14.93
C ALA A 420 -25.02 28.10 14.26
N GLY A 421 -25.23 27.04 15.05
CA GLY A 421 -25.48 25.70 14.53
C GLY A 421 -25.47 24.63 15.62
N GLU A 422 -25.80 23.40 15.22
CA GLU A 422 -25.65 22.20 16.04
C GLU A 422 -24.29 21.57 15.74
N TYR A 423 -23.61 21.09 16.78
CA TYR A 423 -22.28 20.51 16.69
C TYR A 423 -22.15 19.30 17.62
N TYR A 424 -21.18 18.46 17.32
CA TYR A 424 -20.89 17.23 18.05
C TYR A 424 -19.46 17.25 18.55
N ILE A 425 -19.23 16.75 19.77
CA ILE A 425 -17.91 16.41 20.31
C ILE A 425 -17.87 14.89 20.39
N LEU A 426 -16.87 14.27 19.77
CA LEU A 426 -16.65 12.84 19.82
C LEU A 426 -15.38 12.63 20.64
N VAL A 427 -15.47 11.85 21.70
CA VAL A 427 -14.30 11.31 22.40
C VAL A 427 -14.15 9.88 21.94
N GLU A 428 -13.04 9.55 21.29
CA GLU A 428 -12.81 8.25 20.67
C GLU A 428 -11.64 7.57 21.37
N GLN A 429 -11.81 6.29 21.67
CA GLN A 429 -10.70 5.48 22.12
C GLN A 429 -9.64 5.39 21.02
N TYR A 430 -8.39 5.72 21.36
CA TYR A 430 -7.24 5.47 20.47
C TYR A 430 -6.51 4.19 20.88
N SER A 431 -6.23 4.01 22.18
CA SER A 431 -5.60 2.80 22.70
C SER A 431 -5.84 2.58 24.18
N GLY A 432 -6.40 1.40 24.51
CA GLY A 432 -6.66 0.97 25.87
C GLY A 432 -7.87 1.68 26.48
N ASP A 433 -8.42 1.13 27.56
CA ASP A 433 -9.57 1.75 28.21
C ASP A 433 -9.12 2.97 29.03
N THR A 434 -9.80 4.11 28.88
CA THR A 434 -9.41 5.36 29.53
C THR A 434 -10.61 6.15 30.03
N THR A 435 -10.50 6.65 31.26
CA THR A 435 -11.43 7.66 31.77
C THR A 435 -11.02 9.03 31.28
N TYR A 436 -11.96 9.95 31.12
CA TYR A 436 -11.67 11.29 30.66
C TYR A 436 -12.58 12.34 31.31
N ASN A 437 -12.16 13.61 31.21
CA ASN A 437 -13.02 14.75 31.49
C ASN A 437 -13.03 15.68 30.27
N VAL A 438 -14.19 16.25 29.95
CA VAL A 438 -14.32 17.24 28.86
C VAL A 438 -14.69 18.61 29.41
N THR A 439 -13.93 19.62 28.99
CA THR A 439 -14.24 21.03 29.25
C THR A 439 -14.47 21.76 27.94
N VAL A 440 -15.53 22.56 27.87
CA VAL A 440 -15.90 23.37 26.70
C VAL A 440 -15.93 24.84 27.09
N GLU A 441 -15.08 25.68 26.49
CA GLU A 441 -15.12 27.14 26.64
C GLU A 441 -15.68 27.79 25.37
N THR A 442 -16.71 28.64 25.53
CA THR A 442 -17.25 29.45 24.44
C THR A 442 -17.01 30.93 24.68
N LYS A 443 -16.73 31.66 23.60
CA LYS A 443 -16.58 33.12 23.64
C LYS A 443 -17.19 33.76 22.38
N PRO A 444 -18.22 34.61 22.48
CA PRO A 444 -18.86 35.20 21.31
C PRO A 444 -17.86 35.97 20.44
N VAL A 445 -17.86 35.67 19.15
CA VAL A 445 -17.06 36.38 18.14
C VAL A 445 -17.97 37.05 17.12
N LYS A 446 -17.44 38.07 16.45
CA LYS A 446 -18.05 38.58 15.22
C LYS A 446 -17.22 38.02 14.08
N PHE A 447 -17.77 37.12 13.26
CA PHE A 447 -17.15 36.83 11.97
C PHE A 447 -17.06 38.13 11.17
N PRO A 448 -15.99 38.38 10.42
CA PRO A 448 -16.15 39.23 9.26
C PRO A 448 -17.19 38.52 8.37
N LEU A 449 -18.31 39.19 8.07
CA LEU A 449 -18.96 38.90 6.79
C LEU A 449 -17.87 39.01 5.72
N LEU A 450 -17.92 38.20 4.67
CA LEU A 450 -17.18 38.43 3.43
C LEU A 450 -17.62 39.78 2.82
N GLU A 451 -17.29 40.91 3.46
CA GLU A 451 -17.31 42.25 2.90
C GLU A 451 -16.07 42.40 2.01
N ALA A 452 -15.99 41.55 0.99
CA ALA A 452 -14.85 41.49 0.10
C ALA A 452 -14.84 42.68 -0.86
N VAL A 453 -13.68 43.29 -1.05
CA VAL A 453 -13.49 44.26 -2.13
C VAL A 453 -13.29 43.47 -3.44
N PRO A 454 -14.12 43.69 -4.48
CA PRO A 454 -13.95 43.01 -5.75
C PRO A 454 -12.69 43.50 -6.45
N LEU A 455 -11.89 42.56 -6.97
CA LEU A 455 -10.82 42.86 -7.92
C LEU A 455 -11.43 43.29 -9.28
N VAL A 456 -10.80 44.26 -9.96
CA VAL A 456 -11.42 45.08 -11.02
C VAL A 456 -11.71 44.30 -12.32
N ALA A 457 -11.25 43.05 -12.45
CA ALA A 457 -11.53 42.13 -13.57
C ALA A 457 -11.29 40.65 -13.16
N PRO A 458 -11.82 39.66 -13.90
CA PRO A 458 -11.40 38.26 -13.76
C PRO A 458 -9.88 38.14 -13.81
N LEU A 459 -9.31 37.19 -13.05
CA LEU A 459 -7.86 37.01 -13.06
C LEU A 459 -7.37 36.66 -14.47
N SER A 460 -6.21 37.21 -14.79
CA SER A 460 -5.54 37.06 -16.08
C SER A 460 -4.04 36.88 -15.86
N PRO A 461 -3.26 36.55 -16.90
CA PRO A 461 -1.81 36.47 -16.78
C PRO A 461 -1.15 37.82 -16.43
N THR A 462 -1.88 38.94 -16.55
CA THR A 462 -1.39 40.24 -16.07
C THR A 462 -1.64 40.36 -14.56
N PRO A 463 -0.60 40.60 -13.74
CA PRO A 463 -0.75 40.71 -12.29
C PRO A 463 -1.72 41.82 -11.88
N GLN A 464 -2.62 41.50 -10.96
CA GLN A 464 -3.44 42.46 -10.24
C GLN A 464 -2.85 42.66 -8.85
N THR A 465 -2.52 43.89 -8.50
CA THR A 465 -1.86 44.22 -7.23
C THR A 465 -2.77 45.04 -6.32
N VAL A 466 -2.77 44.73 -5.03
CA VAL A 466 -3.49 45.42 -3.97
C VAL A 466 -2.56 45.67 -2.79
N VAL A 467 -2.67 46.84 -2.18
CA VAL A 467 -1.88 47.25 -1.01
C VAL A 467 -2.83 47.37 0.17
N GLY A 468 -2.47 46.78 1.31
CA GLY A 468 -3.29 46.78 2.52
C GLY A 468 -2.52 47.08 3.80
N ASN A 469 -3.27 47.15 4.90
CA ASN A 469 -2.74 47.45 6.22
C ASN A 469 -3.58 46.79 7.31
N LEU A 470 -2.92 45.93 8.08
CA LEU A 470 -3.50 45.15 9.17
C LEU A 470 -3.13 45.80 10.52
N THR A 471 -4.14 45.98 11.36
CA THR A 471 -4.04 46.65 12.68
C THR A 471 -4.81 45.85 13.73
N PRO A 472 -4.75 46.16 15.04
CA PRO A 472 -5.52 45.43 16.05
C PRO A 472 -7.03 45.61 15.88
N THR A 473 -7.45 46.58 15.06
CA THR A 473 -8.84 46.83 14.66
C THR A 473 -9.17 46.41 13.23
N ASN A 474 -8.16 46.01 12.43
CA ASN A 474 -8.30 45.45 11.08
C ASN A 474 -7.50 44.15 11.00
N LEU A 475 -8.13 43.05 11.40
CA LEU A 475 -7.44 41.77 11.58
C LEU A 475 -7.28 41.00 10.27
N ALA A 476 -8.06 41.32 9.24
CA ALA A 476 -8.05 40.62 7.97
C ALA A 476 -8.53 41.54 6.85
N ASP A 477 -7.88 41.46 5.69
CA ASP A 477 -8.36 42.04 4.45
C ASP A 477 -8.70 40.91 3.48
N THR A 478 -9.90 40.94 2.89
CA THR A 478 -10.38 39.88 1.97
C THR A 478 -10.75 40.45 0.61
N TYR A 479 -10.24 39.81 -0.45
CA TYR A 479 -10.47 40.19 -1.84
C TYR A 479 -11.15 39.06 -2.61
N ARG A 480 -12.09 39.41 -3.49
CA ARG A 480 -12.76 38.45 -4.37
C ARG A 480 -12.20 38.50 -5.78
N PHE A 481 -12.00 37.33 -6.39
CA PHE A 481 -11.71 37.18 -7.82
C PHE A 481 -12.57 36.08 -8.46
N SER A 482 -12.62 36.07 -9.78
CA SER A 482 -13.32 35.04 -10.56
C SER A 482 -12.43 34.48 -11.65
N LEU A 483 -12.64 33.20 -11.97
CA LEU A 483 -12.01 32.48 -13.07
C LEU A 483 -13.06 32.08 -14.10
N THR A 484 -12.77 32.30 -15.38
CA THR A 484 -13.69 31.98 -16.49
C THR A 484 -13.43 30.61 -17.11
N ALA A 485 -12.31 29.98 -16.77
CA ALA A 485 -11.89 28.65 -17.17
C ALA A 485 -10.94 28.09 -16.08
N PRO A 486 -10.70 26.77 -16.03
CA PRO A 486 -9.64 26.21 -15.18
C PRO A 486 -8.33 26.96 -15.40
N SER A 487 -7.76 27.49 -14.31
CA SER A 487 -6.60 28.37 -14.39
C SER A 487 -5.59 28.08 -13.27
N ASP A 488 -4.32 28.22 -13.60
CA ASP A 488 -3.21 28.23 -12.67
C ASP A 488 -3.12 29.61 -12.02
N ILE A 489 -3.14 29.65 -10.69
CA ILE A 489 -3.19 30.84 -9.86
C ILE A 489 -1.86 31.02 -9.14
N GLN A 490 -1.34 32.24 -9.15
CA GLN A 490 -0.19 32.63 -8.33
C GLN A 490 -0.56 33.88 -7.53
N MET A 491 -0.37 33.81 -6.22
CA MET A 491 -0.59 34.88 -5.25
C MET A 491 0.72 35.14 -4.52
N ASN A 492 1.23 36.37 -4.57
CA ASN A 492 2.48 36.77 -3.92
C ASN A 492 2.17 37.90 -2.95
N LEU A 493 2.44 37.68 -1.66
CA LEU A 493 2.40 38.67 -0.60
C LEU A 493 3.82 39.17 -0.33
N GLN A 494 4.06 40.47 -0.43
CA GLN A 494 5.37 41.09 -0.21
C GLN A 494 5.22 42.35 0.66
N GLY A 495 6.34 42.97 1.05
CA GLY A 495 6.31 44.24 1.78
C GLY A 495 5.73 44.11 3.19
N VAL A 496 5.72 42.89 3.74
CA VAL A 496 5.22 42.59 5.09
C VAL A 496 6.25 43.09 6.09
N GLY A 497 5.87 44.05 6.94
CA GLY A 497 6.78 44.68 7.91
C GLY A 497 7.07 43.80 9.13
N THR A 498 6.25 42.77 9.38
CA THR A 498 6.48 41.74 10.42
C THR A 498 6.11 40.33 9.94
N SER A 499 4.82 39.96 9.91
CA SER A 499 4.28 38.64 9.51
C SER A 499 2.75 38.76 9.36
N ALA A 500 2.17 38.14 8.33
CA ALA A 500 0.74 38.09 8.03
C ALA A 500 0.46 36.91 7.10
N ASP A 501 -0.57 36.12 7.41
CA ASP A 501 -0.84 34.85 6.74
C ASP A 501 -1.75 35.01 5.51
N LEU A 502 -1.41 34.31 4.43
CA LEU A 502 -2.18 34.30 3.19
C LEU A 502 -3.04 33.03 3.05
N TYR A 503 -4.30 33.22 2.63
CA TYR A 503 -5.27 32.13 2.42
C TYR A 503 -5.95 32.23 1.05
N LEU A 504 -6.12 31.09 0.37
CA LEU A 504 -6.98 30.92 -0.79
C LEU A 504 -8.25 30.19 -0.37
N ILE A 505 -9.42 30.75 -0.70
CA ILE A 505 -10.72 30.32 -0.19
C ILE A 505 -11.72 30.18 -1.34
N GLN A 506 -12.60 29.19 -1.26
CA GLN A 506 -13.81 29.07 -2.07
C GLN A 506 -15.03 28.93 -1.16
N ASP A 507 -15.93 29.92 -1.18
CA ASP A 507 -17.23 29.84 -0.50
C ASP A 507 -18.13 28.88 -1.29
N VAL A 508 -18.14 27.60 -0.89
CA VAL A 508 -18.80 26.52 -1.64
C VAL A 508 -20.31 26.58 -1.42
N ASN A 509 -20.75 27.00 -0.22
CA ASN A 509 -22.16 26.99 0.16
C ASN A 509 -22.85 28.35 -0.07
N GLY A 510 -22.11 29.40 -0.42
CA GLY A 510 -22.59 30.73 -0.76
C GLY A 510 -23.13 31.52 0.44
N ASN A 511 -22.73 31.16 1.65
CA ASN A 511 -23.26 31.77 2.88
C ASN A 511 -22.53 33.09 3.26
N GLY A 512 -21.44 33.44 2.57
CA GLY A 512 -20.65 34.63 2.85
C GLY A 512 -19.86 34.58 4.16
N ILE A 513 -19.60 33.37 4.66
CA ILE A 513 -18.80 33.02 5.83
C ILE A 513 -17.72 32.03 5.34
N VAL A 514 -16.57 31.98 6.01
CA VAL A 514 -15.51 31.02 5.69
C VAL A 514 -15.65 29.82 6.62
N ASP A 515 -16.01 28.67 6.08
CA ASP A 515 -16.17 27.41 6.81
C ASP A 515 -14.91 26.51 6.71
N SER A 516 -14.76 25.56 7.63
CA SER A 516 -13.71 24.53 7.57
C SER A 516 -13.93 23.64 6.33
N GLY A 517 -12.94 23.59 5.42
CA GLY A 517 -13.03 22.93 4.11
C GLY A 517 -13.16 23.89 2.93
N GLU A 518 -13.42 25.17 3.18
CA GLU A 518 -13.45 26.21 2.15
C GLU A 518 -12.09 26.85 1.90
N ILE A 519 -11.11 26.58 2.76
CA ILE A 519 -9.70 26.97 2.58
C ILE A 519 -9.03 25.94 1.66
N LEU A 520 -8.68 26.37 0.45
CA LEU A 520 -8.09 25.50 -0.59
C LEU A 520 -6.56 25.37 -0.47
N SER A 521 -5.92 26.40 0.05
CA SER A 521 -4.50 26.48 0.33
C SER A 521 -4.24 27.64 1.30
N MET A 522 -3.20 27.50 2.11
CA MET A 522 -2.69 28.54 2.99
C MET A 522 -1.17 28.55 2.88
N ALA A 523 -0.57 29.72 3.04
CA ALA A 523 0.86 29.86 3.25
C ALA A 523 1.10 30.26 4.71
N PRO A 524 1.14 29.32 5.67
CA PRO A 524 1.46 29.66 7.04
C PRO A 524 2.95 30.02 7.13
N THR A 525 3.30 30.83 8.13
CA THR A 525 4.72 30.99 8.45
C THR A 525 5.28 29.66 8.96
N LEU A 526 6.37 29.18 8.34
CA LEU A 526 7.19 28.04 8.80
C LEU A 526 7.74 28.23 10.23
N GLU A 527 7.48 29.36 10.88
CA GLU A 527 7.90 29.67 12.25
C GLU A 527 6.95 29.03 13.29
N ASP A 528 5.70 28.73 12.95
CA ASP A 528 4.66 28.37 13.94
C ASP A 528 4.55 26.88 14.28
N ILE A 529 4.91 26.00 13.34
CA ILE A 529 4.91 24.54 13.58
C ILE A 529 6.16 24.11 14.36
N PHE A 530 7.32 24.69 14.06
CA PHE A 530 8.58 24.31 14.69
C PHE A 530 8.78 24.92 16.10
N ASN A 531 8.13 26.04 16.41
CA ASN A 531 8.18 26.64 17.75
C ASN A 531 7.51 25.80 18.84
N SER A 532 6.69 24.79 18.50
CA SER A 532 6.13 23.85 19.48
C SER A 532 7.11 22.73 19.87
N LEU A 533 8.19 22.51 19.10
CA LEU A 533 9.14 21.40 19.26
C LEU A 533 10.50 21.80 19.88
N GLY A 534 10.69 23.07 20.21
CA GLY A 534 11.70 23.48 21.19
C GLY A 534 13.17 23.54 20.75
N GLU A 535 13.51 23.34 19.48
CA GLU A 535 14.90 23.52 19.00
C GLU A 535 14.98 24.30 17.68
N MET A 536 15.84 25.34 17.69
CA MET A 536 16.41 26.09 16.55
C MET A 536 15.88 27.51 16.22
N PRO A 537 16.75 28.43 15.72
CA PRO A 537 16.55 29.87 15.80
C PRO A 537 15.82 30.51 14.60
N LEU A 538 15.07 31.56 14.94
CA LEU A 538 14.19 32.39 14.11
C LEU A 538 14.89 33.03 12.90
N LEU A 539 14.33 32.84 11.70
CA LEU A 539 14.60 33.68 10.52
C LEU A 539 13.28 34.31 10.02
N PRO A 540 13.10 35.64 10.10
CA PRO A 540 11.90 36.30 9.59
C PRO A 540 11.87 36.26 8.05
N ARG A 541 10.69 35.98 7.47
CA ARG A 541 10.43 36.13 6.02
C ARG A 541 9.62 37.41 5.74
N ASP A 542 10.08 38.17 4.75
CA ASP A 542 9.44 39.42 4.29
C ASP A 542 8.36 39.20 3.18
N SER A 543 8.02 37.94 2.86
CA SER A 543 7.09 37.58 1.77
C SER A 543 6.47 36.17 1.89
N GLU A 544 5.26 35.99 1.38
CA GLU A 544 4.54 34.70 1.26
C GLU A 544 4.03 34.47 -0.17
N GLN A 545 3.84 33.20 -0.56
CA GLN A 545 3.30 32.87 -1.89
C GLN A 545 2.41 31.63 -1.85
N ILE A 546 1.24 31.71 -2.49
CA ILE A 546 0.39 30.55 -2.82
C ILE A 546 0.41 30.35 -4.34
N THR A 547 0.66 29.11 -4.79
CA THR A 547 0.52 28.73 -6.19
C THR A 547 -0.40 27.51 -6.31
N PHE A 548 -1.45 27.60 -7.12
CA PHE A 548 -2.46 26.55 -7.27
C PHE A 548 -2.69 26.26 -8.77
N ARG A 549 -2.57 25.02 -9.23
CA ARG A 549 -2.83 24.68 -10.65
C ARG A 549 -4.25 24.20 -10.88
N GLY A 550 -4.79 24.49 -12.07
CA GLY A 550 -6.05 23.91 -12.48
C GLY A 550 -7.25 24.33 -11.63
N LEU A 551 -7.19 25.48 -10.96
CA LEU A 551 -8.29 25.95 -10.13
C LEU A 551 -9.51 26.12 -11.03
N PRO A 552 -10.64 25.41 -10.78
CA PRO A 552 -11.78 25.41 -11.69
C PRO A 552 -12.33 26.82 -11.99
N ALA A 553 -13.14 26.93 -13.05
CA ALA A 553 -13.90 28.16 -13.27
C ALA A 553 -14.85 28.38 -12.09
N GLY A 554 -14.81 29.56 -11.48
CA GLY A 554 -15.53 29.81 -10.24
C GLY A 554 -15.21 31.16 -9.62
N ASP A 555 -15.87 31.44 -8.50
CA ASP A 555 -15.60 32.59 -7.64
C ASP A 555 -14.76 32.14 -6.44
N TYR A 556 -13.73 32.92 -6.14
CA TYR A 556 -12.75 32.63 -5.10
C TYR A 556 -12.42 33.88 -4.32
N PHE A 557 -11.87 33.66 -3.13
CA PHE A 557 -11.45 34.70 -2.22
C PHE A 557 -10.00 34.49 -1.82
N VAL A 558 -9.30 35.59 -1.61
CA VAL A 558 -7.99 35.61 -0.98
C VAL A 558 -8.10 36.44 0.30
N SER A 559 -7.58 35.92 1.41
CA SER A 559 -7.58 36.62 2.69
C SER A 559 -6.16 36.79 3.19
N VAL A 560 -5.81 38.01 3.62
CA VAL A 560 -4.54 38.32 4.28
C VAL A 560 -4.85 38.61 5.74
N ASN A 561 -4.36 37.75 6.63
CA ASN A 561 -4.70 37.76 8.05
C ASN A 561 -3.55 38.25 8.92
N ARG A 562 -3.89 39.01 9.97
CA ARG A 562 -2.92 39.59 10.89
C ARG A 562 -2.46 38.53 11.89
N PHE A 563 -1.17 38.23 11.87
CA PHE A 563 -0.60 37.25 12.79
C PHE A 563 -0.42 37.82 14.23
N ALA A 564 0.42 38.85 14.41
CA ALA A 564 0.73 39.35 15.76
C ALA A 564 0.86 40.87 15.90
N ARG A 565 1.46 41.54 14.91
CA ARG A 565 1.77 42.98 14.94
C ARG A 565 1.14 43.68 13.74
N ASP A 566 1.13 45.01 13.82
CA ASP A 566 0.59 45.84 12.76
C ASP A 566 1.53 45.78 11.56
N THR A 567 0.99 45.57 10.37
CA THR A 567 1.81 45.39 9.17
C THR A 567 1.08 45.94 7.95
N THR A 568 1.85 46.50 7.02
CA THR A 568 1.43 46.74 5.64
C THR A 568 1.77 45.54 4.78
N TYR A 569 1.15 45.41 3.62
CA TYR A 569 1.51 44.37 2.65
C TYR A 569 1.15 44.80 1.22
N ASP A 570 1.84 44.18 0.27
CA ASP A 570 1.62 44.24 -1.18
C ASP A 570 1.22 42.84 -1.67
N LEU A 571 -0.04 42.64 -2.05
CA LEU A 571 -0.55 41.37 -2.59
C LEU A 571 -0.67 41.46 -4.11
N SER A 572 -0.09 40.51 -4.83
CA SER A 572 -0.16 40.37 -6.29
C SER A 572 -0.79 39.05 -6.68
N LEU A 573 -1.81 39.07 -7.55
CA LEU A 573 -2.50 37.89 -8.05
C LEU A 573 -2.41 37.77 -9.58
N THR A 574 -2.19 36.56 -10.09
CA THR A 574 -2.31 36.22 -11.51
C THR A 574 -3.13 34.94 -11.70
N GLY A 575 -3.77 34.81 -12.86
CA GLY A 575 -4.47 33.58 -13.26
C GLY A 575 -4.22 33.27 -14.74
N THR A 576 -3.66 32.10 -15.02
CA THR A 576 -3.30 31.67 -16.37
C THR A 576 -4.11 30.43 -16.74
N PRO A 577 -4.88 30.39 -17.85
CA PRO A 577 -5.65 29.22 -18.22
C PRO A 577 -4.79 27.95 -18.27
N SER A 578 -5.26 26.88 -17.63
CA SER A 578 -4.52 25.62 -17.54
C SER A 578 -4.48 24.91 -18.91
N PRO A 579 -3.44 24.08 -19.18
CA PRO A 579 -3.31 23.37 -20.46
C PRO A 579 -4.51 22.44 -20.75
N SER A 580 -4.96 22.39 -22.01
CA SER A 580 -6.20 21.68 -22.42
C SER A 580 -6.06 20.15 -22.60
N ASN A 581 -4.89 19.57 -22.31
CA ASN A 581 -4.55 18.15 -22.57
C ASN A 581 -4.61 17.25 -21.32
N PHE A 582 -5.08 17.76 -20.18
CA PHE A 582 -5.17 16.99 -18.94
C PHE A 582 -6.27 15.91 -18.98
N ASN A 583 -5.93 14.68 -18.60
CA ASN A 583 -6.84 13.54 -18.46
C ASN A 583 -7.02 13.18 -16.98
N THR A 584 -8.25 12.95 -16.55
CA THR A 584 -8.56 12.69 -15.13
C THR A 584 -8.04 11.34 -14.61
N LEU A 585 -7.59 10.43 -15.49
CA LEU A 585 -7.01 9.15 -15.10
C LEU A 585 -5.48 9.19 -15.09
N PHE A 586 -4.85 9.73 -16.12
CA PHE A 586 -3.39 9.63 -16.30
C PHE A 586 -2.68 10.99 -16.41
N GLY A 587 -3.37 12.08 -16.07
CA GLY A 587 -2.80 13.42 -16.10
C GLY A 587 -2.42 13.81 -17.53
N TYR A 588 -1.16 14.19 -17.74
CA TYR A 588 -0.68 14.70 -19.03
C TYR A 588 -0.21 13.63 -20.01
N GLY A 589 -0.09 12.37 -19.57
CA GLY A 589 0.30 11.24 -20.41
C GLY A 589 1.67 10.65 -20.08
N LEU A 590 2.15 9.79 -20.98
CA LEU A 590 3.41 9.06 -20.83
C LEU A 590 4.59 10.02 -20.93
N VAL A 591 5.56 9.91 -20.03
CA VAL A 591 6.78 10.71 -20.08
C VAL A 591 7.60 10.39 -21.34
N ASP A 592 8.06 11.44 -22.04
CA ASP A 592 9.00 11.34 -23.15
C ASP A 592 10.31 12.03 -22.77
N ALA A 593 11.35 11.24 -22.49
CA ALA A 593 12.64 11.74 -22.05
C ALA A 593 13.34 12.56 -23.14
N ALA A 594 13.19 12.16 -24.41
CA ALA A 594 13.84 12.80 -25.53
C ALA A 594 13.29 14.21 -25.77
N ASP A 595 11.95 14.34 -25.80
CA ASP A 595 11.30 15.63 -25.98
C ASP A 595 11.50 16.54 -24.75
N ALA A 596 11.44 15.98 -23.53
CA ALA A 596 11.69 16.74 -22.31
C ALA A 596 13.11 17.34 -22.28
N VAL A 597 14.14 16.53 -22.57
CA VAL A 597 15.53 16.99 -22.62
C VAL A 597 15.77 17.94 -23.79
N ALA A 598 15.19 17.69 -24.97
CA ALA A 598 15.24 18.64 -26.08
C ALA A 598 14.69 20.01 -25.66
N ARG A 599 13.55 20.03 -24.97
CA ARG A 599 12.95 21.29 -24.50
C ARG A 599 13.84 21.98 -23.46
N ALA A 600 14.42 21.23 -22.53
CA ALA A 600 15.33 21.75 -21.51
C ALA A 600 16.51 22.54 -22.11
N ILE A 601 17.01 22.12 -23.27
CA ILE A 601 18.13 22.78 -23.99
C ILE A 601 17.67 23.69 -25.13
N GLY A 602 16.37 23.92 -25.29
CA GLY A 602 15.81 24.81 -26.32
C GLY A 602 15.83 24.23 -27.75
N GLU A 603 16.01 22.93 -27.89
CA GLU A 603 15.93 22.20 -29.16
C GLU A 603 14.46 21.80 -29.46
N PRO A 604 14.09 21.62 -30.75
CA PRO A 604 12.72 21.25 -31.15
C PRO A 604 12.39 19.75 -30.96
N GLY A 605 13.39 18.93 -30.64
CA GLY A 605 13.30 17.47 -30.47
C GLY A 605 14.68 16.83 -30.68
N LEU A 606 14.94 15.68 -30.05
CA LEU A 606 16.16 14.91 -30.30
C LEU A 606 15.99 13.98 -31.51
N ALA A 607 17.08 13.68 -32.20
CA ALA A 607 17.04 12.74 -33.30
C ALA A 607 16.70 11.33 -32.78
N PRO A 608 15.67 10.65 -33.33
CA PRO A 608 15.37 9.29 -32.93
C PRO A 608 16.55 8.39 -33.25
N VAL A 609 16.86 7.51 -32.31
CA VAL A 609 17.87 6.46 -32.45
C VAL A 609 17.19 5.11 -32.54
N GLY A 610 17.93 4.10 -32.99
CA GLY A 610 17.43 2.73 -32.91
C GLY A 610 17.19 2.35 -31.46
N ASP A 611 16.08 1.65 -31.23
CA ASP A 611 15.72 1.07 -29.94
C ASP A 611 16.87 0.26 -29.35
N LEU A 612 17.01 0.29 -28.03
CA LEU A 612 17.86 -0.66 -27.32
C LEU A 612 17.32 -2.07 -27.57
N THR A 613 18.23 -2.99 -27.84
CA THR A 613 17.94 -4.41 -27.95
C THR A 613 18.92 -5.14 -27.06
N SER A 614 18.42 -6.08 -26.27
CA SER A 614 19.25 -6.94 -25.42
C SER A 614 18.98 -8.40 -25.77
N GLU A 615 20.05 -9.21 -25.77
CA GLU A 615 19.97 -10.67 -25.87
C GLU A 615 19.85 -11.33 -24.48
N ALA A 616 19.91 -10.56 -23.40
CA ALA A 616 19.73 -11.07 -22.04
C ALA A 616 18.31 -11.60 -21.85
N PHE A 617 18.19 -12.69 -21.08
CA PHE A 617 16.91 -13.34 -20.83
C PHE A 617 15.93 -12.39 -20.11
N SER A 618 16.46 -11.64 -19.13
CA SER A 618 15.76 -10.56 -18.44
C SER A 618 16.43 -9.23 -18.80
N ASN A 619 15.66 -8.22 -19.20
CA ASN A 619 16.17 -6.88 -19.42
C ASN A 619 15.05 -5.83 -19.32
N ASN A 620 15.43 -4.57 -19.12
CA ASN A 620 14.49 -3.43 -19.04
C ASN A 620 14.42 -2.57 -20.32
N THR A 621 14.93 -3.07 -21.46
CA THR A 621 15.05 -2.26 -22.69
C THR A 621 13.70 -1.76 -23.21
N ARG A 622 12.62 -2.51 -23.00
CA ARG A 622 11.27 -2.10 -23.39
C ARG A 622 10.82 -0.81 -22.70
N ASP A 623 11.06 -0.72 -21.39
CA ASP A 623 10.64 0.43 -20.59
C ASP A 623 11.42 1.69 -20.97
N LEU A 624 12.73 1.54 -21.18
CA LEU A 624 13.60 2.63 -21.64
C LEU A 624 13.26 3.11 -23.05
N ASN A 625 12.93 2.19 -23.96
CA ASN A 625 12.49 2.51 -25.31
C ASN A 625 11.13 3.21 -25.30
N LEU A 626 10.19 2.77 -24.45
CA LEU A 626 8.85 3.35 -24.35
C LEU A 626 8.89 4.85 -23.98
N MET A 627 9.90 5.29 -23.22
CA MET A 627 10.10 6.69 -22.85
C MET A 627 11.14 7.43 -23.70
N ASN A 628 11.63 6.84 -24.80
CA ASN A 628 12.64 7.43 -25.69
C ASN A 628 13.99 7.79 -25.02
N VAL A 629 14.35 7.13 -23.92
CA VAL A 629 15.62 7.34 -23.19
C VAL A 629 16.87 7.19 -24.07
N PRO A 630 16.97 6.23 -25.01
CA PRO A 630 18.19 6.03 -25.80
C PRO A 630 18.60 7.25 -26.63
N ALA A 631 17.64 8.08 -27.07
CA ALA A 631 17.93 9.30 -27.83
C ALA A 631 18.66 10.34 -26.98
N VAL A 632 18.32 10.40 -25.68
CA VAL A 632 18.98 11.26 -24.70
C VAL A 632 20.43 10.81 -24.47
N TRP A 633 20.65 9.51 -24.29
CA TRP A 633 21.99 8.95 -24.13
C TRP A 633 22.86 9.19 -25.36
N ASN A 634 22.31 9.03 -26.57
CA ASN A 634 23.03 9.34 -27.81
C ASN A 634 23.36 10.83 -27.95
N ARG A 635 22.57 11.71 -27.31
CA ARG A 635 22.84 13.15 -27.23
C ARG A 635 23.95 13.48 -26.23
N GLY A 636 24.33 12.53 -25.37
CA GLY A 636 25.44 12.61 -24.42
C GLY A 636 25.03 12.92 -22.99
N PHE A 637 23.72 12.90 -22.68
CA PHE A 637 23.22 13.10 -21.32
C PHE A 637 22.96 11.73 -20.67
N THR A 638 23.48 11.54 -19.47
CA THR A 638 23.56 10.27 -18.76
C THR A 638 23.19 10.37 -17.27
N GLY A 639 22.93 11.58 -16.78
CA GLY A 639 22.70 11.91 -15.37
C GLY A 639 23.96 12.38 -14.64
N GLU A 640 25.10 12.49 -15.33
CA GLU A 640 26.39 12.78 -14.69
C GLU A 640 26.37 14.10 -13.90
N GLY A 641 26.82 14.04 -12.65
CA GLY A 641 26.89 15.22 -11.77
C GLY A 641 25.56 15.67 -11.18
N VAL A 642 24.48 14.89 -11.36
CA VAL A 642 23.20 15.11 -10.68
C VAL A 642 23.05 14.15 -9.51
N ILE A 643 22.72 14.69 -8.34
CA ILE A 643 22.43 13.91 -7.13
C ILE A 643 20.91 13.71 -7.02
N VAL A 644 20.49 12.44 -6.99
CA VAL A 644 19.10 12.01 -6.75
C VAL A 644 19.03 11.36 -5.37
N ALA A 645 18.34 11.99 -4.43
CA ALA A 645 18.07 11.36 -3.14
C ALA A 645 16.91 10.38 -3.26
N VAL A 646 17.12 9.14 -2.83
CA VAL A 646 16.10 8.08 -2.78
C VAL A 646 15.63 7.97 -1.34
N LEU A 647 14.44 8.52 -1.07
CA LEU A 647 13.80 8.47 0.24
C LEU A 647 12.87 7.26 0.28
N ASP A 648 13.36 6.16 0.87
CA ASP A 648 12.70 4.85 0.82
C ASP A 648 13.09 3.97 2.04
N ASP A 649 12.99 2.65 1.91
CA ASP A 649 13.35 1.64 2.92
C ASP A 649 14.86 1.38 3.09
N GLY A 650 15.70 2.06 2.29
CA GLY A 650 17.14 1.88 2.23
C GLY A 650 17.64 1.51 0.82
N VAL A 651 18.96 1.54 0.64
CA VAL A 651 19.59 1.15 -0.64
C VAL A 651 20.78 0.25 -0.36
N ASP A 652 20.84 -0.92 -1.00
CA ASP A 652 21.97 -1.84 -0.89
C ASP A 652 23.25 -1.18 -1.43
N LEU A 653 24.08 -0.71 -0.50
CA LEU A 653 25.32 0.00 -0.83
C LEU A 653 26.36 -0.91 -1.50
N GLN A 654 26.15 -2.23 -1.47
CA GLN A 654 27.06 -3.24 -1.97
C GLN A 654 26.58 -3.87 -3.30
N HIS A 655 25.42 -3.47 -3.83
CA HIS A 655 24.94 -3.97 -5.09
C HIS A 655 25.89 -3.58 -6.24
N PRO A 656 26.42 -4.52 -7.05
CA PRO A 656 27.47 -4.25 -8.05
C PRO A 656 27.08 -3.13 -9.04
N ASP A 657 25.81 -3.07 -9.43
CA ASP A 657 25.30 -2.02 -10.33
C ASP A 657 25.01 -0.68 -9.67
N LEU A 658 24.99 -0.59 -8.35
CA LEU A 658 24.74 0.65 -7.62
C LEU A 658 26.00 1.23 -6.99
N THR A 659 26.94 0.38 -6.54
CA THR A 659 28.12 0.78 -5.75
C THR A 659 28.91 1.97 -6.30
N HIS A 660 29.03 2.12 -7.63
CA HIS A 660 29.73 3.25 -8.25
C HIS A 660 28.91 4.53 -8.34
N ASN A 661 27.59 4.41 -8.26
CA ASN A 661 26.65 5.51 -8.32
C ASN A 661 26.13 5.90 -6.93
N ILE A 662 26.48 5.20 -5.85
CA ILE A 662 26.19 5.68 -4.49
C ILE A 662 26.96 6.98 -4.23
N TRP A 663 26.22 8.00 -3.78
CA TRP A 663 26.72 9.29 -3.34
C TRP A 663 27.62 9.10 -2.13
N VAL A 664 28.70 9.89 -2.10
CA VAL A 664 29.62 9.93 -0.96
C VAL A 664 29.65 11.36 -0.47
N ASN A 665 29.34 11.60 0.82
CA ASN A 665 29.46 12.91 1.43
C ASN A 665 30.92 13.36 1.33
N PRO A 666 31.25 14.39 0.51
CA PRO A 666 32.63 14.82 0.31
C PRO A 666 33.23 15.51 1.53
N ASN A 667 32.41 15.84 2.53
CA ASN A 667 32.81 16.55 3.74
C ASN A 667 33.00 15.62 4.95
N GLU A 668 32.73 14.32 4.82
CA GLU A 668 32.85 13.33 5.88
C GLU A 668 34.13 12.48 5.79
N ILE A 669 34.71 12.12 6.93
CA ILE A 669 35.83 11.17 7.03
C ILE A 669 35.33 9.86 7.64
N ALA A 670 35.08 8.88 6.76
CA ALA A 670 34.47 7.63 7.16
C ALA A 670 35.08 6.92 8.38
N ASN A 671 34.19 6.56 9.31
CA ASN A 671 34.44 5.76 10.52
C ASN A 671 35.35 6.43 11.55
N ASN A 672 35.30 7.77 11.66
CA ASN A 672 36.06 8.50 12.68
C ASN A 672 35.24 8.79 13.95
N GLY A 673 33.92 8.57 13.92
CA GLY A 673 32.98 8.81 15.02
C GLY A 673 32.68 10.30 15.25
N ILE A 674 32.88 11.15 14.25
CA ILE A 674 32.75 12.61 14.30
C ILE A 674 31.85 13.05 13.16
N ASP A 675 30.95 13.99 13.43
CA ASP A 675 30.26 14.80 12.43
C ASP A 675 31.26 15.87 11.94
N ASP A 676 31.93 15.61 10.81
CA ASP A 676 33.06 16.42 10.31
C ASP A 676 32.58 17.71 9.64
N ASP A 677 31.39 17.68 9.04
CA ASP A 677 30.80 18.79 8.31
C ASP A 677 29.87 19.66 9.18
N GLY A 678 29.51 19.18 10.37
CA GLY A 678 28.69 19.86 11.36
C GLY A 678 27.20 19.89 10.99
N ASN A 679 26.75 18.95 10.15
CA ASN A 679 25.36 18.87 9.67
C ASN A 679 24.41 18.21 10.70
N GLY A 680 24.93 17.67 11.81
CA GLY A 680 24.18 17.00 12.86
C GLY A 680 24.15 15.47 12.76
N PHE A 681 24.78 14.89 11.75
CA PHE A 681 24.76 13.46 11.42
C PHE A 681 26.18 12.90 11.44
N VAL A 682 26.47 12.01 12.39
CA VAL A 682 27.83 11.48 12.59
C VAL A 682 28.17 10.42 11.55
N ASP A 683 29.26 10.59 10.80
CA ASP A 683 29.74 9.62 9.81
C ASP A 683 28.69 9.28 8.72
N ASP A 684 27.88 10.24 8.24
CA ASP A 684 26.86 10.08 7.19
C ASP A 684 27.46 9.96 5.76
N VAL A 685 28.51 9.15 5.64
CA VAL A 685 29.38 9.02 4.47
C VAL A 685 28.62 8.67 3.19
N TRP A 686 27.57 7.86 3.28
CA TRP A 686 26.83 7.35 2.12
C TRP A 686 25.36 7.75 2.14
N GLY A 687 24.94 8.61 3.08
CA GLY A 687 23.54 8.86 3.39
C GLY A 687 23.23 8.64 4.86
N TRP A 688 21.94 8.69 5.19
CA TRP A 688 21.48 8.62 6.58
C TRP A 688 20.23 7.76 6.74
N ASP A 689 20.11 7.16 7.93
CA ASP A 689 18.95 6.40 8.36
C ASP A 689 18.16 7.16 9.44
N PHE A 690 16.99 7.66 9.05
CA PHE A 690 16.05 8.35 9.94
C PHE A 690 15.13 7.40 10.70
N VAL A 691 15.11 6.12 10.35
CA VAL A 691 14.34 5.09 11.05
C VAL A 691 15.07 4.68 12.32
N ASP A 692 16.35 4.28 12.18
CA ASP A 692 17.16 3.83 13.31
C ASP A 692 18.05 4.94 13.90
N GLY A 693 18.07 6.12 13.27
CA GLY A 693 18.80 7.30 13.75
C GLY A 693 20.31 7.13 13.70
N ASN A 694 20.83 6.54 12.61
CA ASN A 694 22.24 6.20 12.47
C ASN A 694 22.74 6.40 11.02
N ASN A 695 24.01 6.10 10.79
CA ASN A 695 24.70 6.31 9.51
C ASN A 695 24.67 5.10 8.56
N ASP A 696 23.75 4.18 8.75
CA ASP A 696 23.60 2.96 7.95
C ASP A 696 22.30 3.00 7.14
N PRO A 697 22.29 3.62 5.94
CA PRO A 697 21.10 3.67 5.08
C PRO A 697 20.89 2.37 4.28
N ASN A 698 21.49 1.25 4.70
CA ASN A 698 21.21 -0.04 4.07
C ASN A 698 19.78 -0.49 4.37
N PRO A 699 19.19 -1.27 3.46
CA PRO A 699 17.91 -1.89 3.68
C PRO A 699 17.97 -2.96 4.78
N ASP A 700 16.82 -3.23 5.39
CA ASP A 700 16.62 -4.42 6.22
C ASP A 700 16.74 -5.71 5.40
N LEU A 701 16.95 -6.85 6.09
CA LEU A 701 17.31 -8.15 5.50
C LEU A 701 16.35 -8.68 4.40
N TYR A 702 15.13 -8.17 4.32
CA TYR A 702 14.12 -8.58 3.33
C TYR A 702 13.50 -7.43 2.55
N ASN A 703 13.95 -6.18 2.79
CA ASN A 703 13.33 -5.00 2.21
C ASN A 703 14.15 -4.47 1.04
N ALA A 704 13.80 -4.81 -0.19
CA ALA A 704 14.57 -4.39 -1.37
C ALA A 704 13.93 -3.26 -2.17
N HIS A 705 12.89 -2.61 -1.64
CA HIS A 705 12.07 -1.72 -2.44
C HIS A 705 12.86 -0.48 -2.89
N GLY A 706 13.56 0.18 -1.98
CA GLY A 706 14.44 1.31 -2.25
C GLY A 706 15.66 0.95 -3.09
N THR A 707 16.18 -0.27 -2.95
CA THR A 707 17.21 -0.81 -3.84
C THR A 707 16.69 -0.95 -5.28
N HIS A 708 15.48 -1.45 -5.47
CA HIS A 708 14.83 -1.56 -6.78
C HIS A 708 14.53 -0.20 -7.40
N VAL A 709 14.07 0.74 -6.58
CA VAL A 709 13.84 2.14 -6.95
C VAL A 709 15.15 2.82 -7.39
N ALA A 710 16.24 2.69 -6.61
CA ALA A 710 17.55 3.24 -6.93
C ALA A 710 18.11 2.69 -8.26
N GLY A 711 17.97 1.38 -8.51
CA GLY A 711 18.38 0.79 -9.79
C GLY A 711 17.60 1.31 -10.99
N THR A 712 16.31 1.60 -10.81
CA THR A 712 15.49 2.17 -11.89
C THR A 712 15.95 3.59 -12.24
N VAL A 713 16.38 4.36 -11.25
CA VAL A 713 16.98 5.69 -11.47
C VAL A 713 18.36 5.57 -12.13
N ALA A 714 19.29 4.83 -11.52
CA ALA A 714 20.72 4.92 -11.85
C ALA A 714 21.50 3.60 -11.70
N ALA A 715 20.92 2.42 -11.99
CA ALA A 715 21.75 1.24 -12.22
C ALA A 715 22.77 1.53 -13.35
N GLN A 716 24.02 1.14 -13.15
CA GLN A 716 25.09 1.37 -14.11
C GLN A 716 24.81 0.75 -15.47
N ARG A 717 25.33 1.39 -16.52
CA ARG A 717 25.32 0.84 -17.88
C ARG A 717 26.61 0.11 -18.18
N ASN A 718 26.75 -1.10 -17.63
CA ASN A 718 27.94 -1.95 -17.68
C ASN A 718 27.80 -3.17 -18.62
N GLY A 719 26.60 -3.42 -19.16
CA GLY A 719 26.33 -4.48 -20.14
C GLY A 719 25.48 -5.61 -19.54
N VAL A 720 25.71 -6.84 -19.99
CA VAL A 720 25.05 -8.01 -19.38
C VAL A 720 25.74 -8.34 -18.07
N ASP A 721 25.01 -8.22 -16.97
CA ASP A 721 25.48 -8.58 -15.64
C ASP A 721 25.41 -10.09 -15.45
N ILE A 722 26.54 -10.64 -15.01
CA ILE A 722 26.67 -12.06 -14.67
C ILE A 722 26.74 -12.16 -13.16
N VAL A 723 25.59 -12.22 -12.47
CA VAL A 723 25.59 -12.51 -11.03
C VAL A 723 24.52 -13.56 -10.65
N THR A 724 25.05 -14.64 -10.07
CA THR A 724 24.51 -15.74 -9.23
C THR A 724 23.15 -16.41 -9.45
N GLY A 725 22.26 -15.91 -10.32
CA GLY A 725 21.00 -16.56 -10.70
C GLY A 725 21.11 -17.52 -11.91
N LEU A 726 20.04 -18.28 -12.20
CA LEU A 726 20.01 -19.28 -13.29
C LEU A 726 20.12 -18.66 -14.70
N PHE A 727 19.95 -17.34 -14.88
CA PHE A 727 19.95 -16.65 -16.18
C PHE A 727 20.59 -15.26 -16.12
N PRO A 728 21.23 -14.77 -17.20
CA PRO A 728 21.81 -13.43 -17.27
C PRO A 728 20.73 -12.33 -17.38
N ALA A 729 20.95 -11.20 -16.71
CA ALA A 729 20.14 -9.99 -16.78
C ALA A 729 20.94 -8.81 -17.35
N GLU A 730 20.26 -7.86 -17.99
CA GLU A 730 20.84 -6.56 -18.36
C GLU A 730 19.89 -5.46 -17.88
N MET A 731 20.34 -4.71 -16.87
CA MET A 731 19.59 -3.61 -16.27
C MET A 731 20.35 -2.30 -16.50
N ASN A 732 19.62 -1.23 -16.82
CA ASN A 732 20.21 0.10 -16.94
C ASN A 732 19.25 1.11 -16.31
N GLY A 733 19.75 1.93 -15.39
CA GLY A 733 19.00 3.06 -14.87
C GLY A 733 18.77 4.11 -15.96
N VAL A 734 17.67 4.87 -15.86
CA VAL A 734 17.36 5.94 -16.82
C VAL A 734 18.50 6.96 -16.89
N ALA A 735 19.04 7.35 -15.73
CA ALA A 735 20.17 8.25 -15.55
C ALA A 735 21.37 7.48 -14.97
N TYR A 736 21.91 6.54 -15.76
CA TYR A 736 22.92 5.56 -15.31
C TYR A 736 24.27 6.13 -14.79
N ASN A 737 24.50 7.45 -14.84
CA ASN A 737 25.66 8.12 -14.23
C ASN A 737 25.26 9.14 -13.14
N ALA A 738 23.98 9.22 -12.76
CA ALA A 738 23.55 10.02 -11.62
C ALA A 738 24.04 9.40 -10.31
N SER A 739 24.27 10.25 -9.30
CA SER A 739 24.61 9.80 -7.95
C SER A 739 23.33 9.59 -7.14
N ILE A 740 23.16 8.41 -6.56
CA ILE A 740 22.07 8.08 -5.64
C ILE A 740 22.50 8.45 -4.22
N MET A 741 21.73 9.29 -3.54
CA MET A 741 21.86 9.54 -2.10
C MET A 741 20.81 8.72 -1.34
N PRO A 742 21.18 7.57 -0.77
CA PRO A 742 20.31 6.79 0.11
C PRO A 742 19.85 7.60 1.32
N VAL A 743 18.54 7.71 1.52
CA VAL A 743 17.95 8.31 2.71
C VAL A 743 16.86 7.38 3.21
N ARG A 744 17.17 6.58 4.23
CA ARG A 744 16.22 5.60 4.75
C ARG A 744 15.22 6.30 5.67
N VAL A 745 13.94 6.29 5.27
CA VAL A 745 12.82 6.94 5.99
C VAL A 745 11.68 5.98 6.27
N LEU A 746 11.74 4.76 5.72
CA LEU A 746 10.83 3.64 5.96
C LEU A 746 11.61 2.43 6.50
N GLY A 747 10.99 1.60 7.33
CA GLY A 747 11.60 0.35 7.81
C GLY A 747 10.57 -0.67 8.27
N ASP A 748 11.03 -1.86 8.67
CA ASP A 748 10.18 -3.01 9.02
C ASP A 748 9.37 -2.81 10.33
N TYR A 749 9.76 -1.83 11.16
CA TYR A 749 8.98 -1.46 12.34
C TYR A 749 7.75 -0.65 11.93
N GLN A 750 6.58 -0.93 12.52
CA GLN A 750 5.38 -0.11 12.34
C GLN A 750 5.58 1.29 12.93
N GLN A 751 6.20 2.17 12.15
CA GLN A 751 6.29 3.60 12.46
C GLN A 751 4.87 4.15 12.58
N THR A 752 4.62 4.88 13.65
CA THR A 752 3.42 5.71 13.73
C THR A 752 3.46 6.72 12.60
N ARG A 753 2.28 7.22 12.23
CA ARG A 753 2.17 8.20 11.15
C ARG A 753 2.93 9.51 11.42
N ALA A 754 3.04 9.91 12.68
CA ALA A 754 3.82 11.08 13.09
C ALA A 754 5.33 10.83 12.94
N GLU A 755 5.81 9.63 13.30
CA GLU A 755 7.20 9.23 13.10
C GLU A 755 7.55 9.18 11.61
N ALA A 756 6.67 8.62 10.78
CA ALA A 756 6.85 8.61 9.33
C ALA A 756 6.89 10.03 8.74
N ASP A 757 5.96 10.93 9.13
CA ASP A 757 5.97 12.32 8.67
C ASP A 757 7.26 13.05 9.07
N MET A 758 7.72 12.83 10.30
CA MET A 758 8.96 13.42 10.80
C MET A 758 10.20 12.85 10.08
N ALA A 759 10.27 11.54 9.88
CA ALA A 759 11.37 10.88 9.18
C ALA A 759 11.45 11.35 7.71
N ILE A 760 10.32 11.38 7.01
CA ILE A 760 10.24 11.86 5.62
C ILE A 760 10.64 13.34 5.55
N ALA A 761 10.08 14.20 6.40
CA ALA A 761 10.41 15.62 6.41
C ALA A 761 11.89 15.88 6.71
N SER A 762 12.46 15.15 7.67
CA SER A 762 13.88 15.25 8.04
C SER A 762 14.77 14.75 6.90
N GLY A 763 14.41 13.63 6.26
CA GLY A 763 15.09 13.10 5.10
C GLY A 763 15.09 14.05 3.91
N ILE A 764 13.97 14.74 3.64
CA ILE A 764 13.88 15.76 2.59
C ILE A 764 14.85 16.90 2.88
N ARG A 765 14.88 17.41 4.12
CA ARG A 765 15.79 18.49 4.50
C ARG A 765 17.25 18.07 4.37
N TYR A 766 17.60 16.90 4.92
CA TYR A 766 18.93 16.31 4.82
C TYR A 766 19.39 16.21 3.38
N ALA A 767 18.54 15.68 2.50
CA ALA A 767 18.86 15.53 1.09
C ALA A 767 19.14 16.89 0.42
N VAL A 768 18.27 17.87 0.64
CA VAL A 768 18.40 19.22 0.08
C VAL A 768 19.68 19.90 0.59
N GLU A 769 19.95 19.82 1.89
CA GLU A 769 21.10 20.46 2.53
C GLU A 769 22.43 19.80 2.14
N ASN A 770 22.42 18.50 1.83
CA ASN A 770 23.55 17.76 1.25
C ASN A 770 23.65 17.84 -0.29
N GLY A 771 22.83 18.70 -0.91
CA GLY A 771 22.98 19.07 -2.32
C GLY A 771 22.26 18.18 -3.32
N ALA A 772 21.30 17.36 -2.88
CA ALA A 772 20.40 16.65 -3.79
C ALA A 772 19.63 17.65 -4.67
N GLN A 773 19.50 17.32 -5.96
CA GLN A 773 18.79 18.14 -6.94
C GLN A 773 17.43 17.52 -7.30
N VAL A 774 17.27 16.22 -7.05
CA VAL A 774 16.03 15.48 -7.25
C VAL A 774 15.73 14.66 -5.99
N LEU A 775 14.49 14.72 -5.52
CA LEU A 775 13.96 13.84 -4.49
C LEU A 775 13.10 12.79 -5.18
N GLN A 776 13.51 11.54 -5.11
CA GLN A 776 12.71 10.39 -5.51
C GLN A 776 12.05 9.84 -4.25
N MET A 777 10.72 9.72 -4.27
CA MET A 777 9.93 9.27 -3.13
C MET A 777 8.89 8.24 -3.59
N SER A 778 9.17 6.95 -3.41
CA SER A 778 8.23 5.87 -3.69
C SER A 778 7.44 5.46 -2.43
N LEU A 779 6.80 6.44 -1.82
CA LEU A 779 6.08 6.29 -0.56
C LEU A 779 4.69 6.94 -0.64
N GLY A 780 3.79 6.54 0.24
CA GLY A 780 2.49 7.17 0.38
C GLY A 780 1.62 6.48 1.43
N SER A 781 0.62 7.19 1.93
CA SER A 781 -0.37 6.62 2.84
C SER A 781 -1.65 6.25 2.11
N TYR A 782 -2.33 5.24 2.62
CA TYR A 782 -3.66 4.84 2.14
C TYR A 782 -4.70 5.97 2.38
N LEU A 783 -5.82 5.93 1.66
CA LEU A 783 -6.89 6.93 1.56
C LEU A 783 -7.55 7.27 2.92
N ASP A 784 -6.87 8.06 3.74
CA ASP A 784 -7.43 8.93 4.77
C ASP A 784 -6.53 10.17 4.87
N ASP A 785 -7.04 11.29 4.36
CA ASP A 785 -6.36 12.53 3.96
C ASP A 785 -5.86 13.38 5.14
N SER A 786 -5.33 12.71 6.15
CA SER A 786 -4.64 13.37 7.23
C SER A 786 -3.29 13.87 6.67
N MET A 787 -3.10 15.19 6.74
CA MET A 787 -1.92 15.87 6.20
C MET A 787 -0.63 15.31 6.81
N PHE A 788 0.41 15.21 5.98
CA PHE A 788 1.80 15.15 6.41
C PHE A 788 2.32 16.60 6.51
N PRO A 789 1.93 17.40 7.53
CA PRO A 789 2.25 18.81 7.58
C PRO A 789 3.77 19.07 7.58
N LEU A 790 4.56 18.17 8.18
CA LEU A 790 6.01 18.31 8.17
C LEU A 790 6.58 18.02 6.77
N THR A 791 6.11 16.97 6.11
CA THR A 791 6.50 16.64 4.73
C THR A 791 6.10 17.75 3.76
N GLU A 792 4.90 18.32 3.89
CA GLU A 792 4.46 19.44 3.06
C GLU A 792 5.38 20.67 3.22
N ALA A 793 5.70 21.01 4.48
CA ALA A 793 6.65 22.07 4.79
C ALA A 793 8.05 21.79 4.22
N ALA A 794 8.53 20.55 4.31
CA ALA A 794 9.82 20.15 3.79
C ALA A 794 9.87 20.16 2.25
N LEU A 795 8.79 19.74 1.57
CA LEU A 795 8.68 19.84 0.10
C LEU A 795 8.61 21.30 -0.37
N ALA A 796 7.93 22.18 0.38
CA ALA A 796 7.94 23.62 0.11
C ALA A 796 9.35 24.21 0.24
N PHE A 797 10.10 23.82 1.28
CA PHE A 797 11.50 24.17 1.44
C PHE A 797 12.38 23.65 0.29
N ALA A 798 12.25 22.37 -0.08
CA ALA A 798 12.99 21.76 -1.19
C ALA A 798 12.77 22.53 -2.50
N ARG A 799 11.51 22.85 -2.83
CA ARG A 799 11.16 23.64 -4.01
C ARG A 799 11.84 25.00 -4.01
N GLU A 800 11.86 25.69 -2.88
CA GLU A 800 12.50 27.00 -2.76
C GLU A 800 14.01 26.93 -2.96
N GLN A 801 14.64 25.85 -2.50
CA GLN A 801 16.06 25.58 -2.76
C GLN A 801 16.34 25.12 -4.20
N GLY A 802 15.30 25.02 -5.05
CA GLY A 802 15.44 24.62 -6.44
C GLY A 802 15.46 23.11 -6.68
N VAL A 803 15.10 22.30 -5.68
CA VAL A 803 15.08 20.84 -5.74
C VAL A 803 13.73 20.34 -6.25
N VAL A 804 13.75 19.32 -7.12
CA VAL A 804 12.54 18.76 -7.75
C VAL A 804 12.12 17.47 -7.04
N ALA A 805 10.88 17.41 -6.53
CA ALA A 805 10.33 16.18 -5.95
C ALA A 805 9.51 15.39 -6.97
N VAL A 806 9.72 14.07 -7.01
CA VAL A 806 9.02 13.10 -7.86
C VAL A 806 8.46 11.98 -6.99
N ILE A 807 7.13 11.84 -6.94
CA ILE A 807 6.43 11.02 -5.95
C ILE A 807 5.46 10.05 -6.64
N SER A 808 5.43 8.79 -6.20
CA SER A 808 4.49 7.76 -6.69
C SER A 808 3.03 8.11 -6.38
N ALA A 809 2.13 8.02 -7.35
CA ALA A 809 0.73 8.43 -7.19
C ALA A 809 -0.12 7.52 -6.28
N GLY A 810 0.31 6.30 -6.01
CA GLY A 810 -0.41 5.30 -5.21
C GLY A 810 -1.08 4.20 -6.06
N ASN A 811 -1.39 3.08 -5.41
CA ASN A 811 -1.79 1.81 -6.05
C ASN A 811 -3.21 1.35 -5.64
N GLU A 812 -4.06 2.30 -5.24
CA GLU A 812 -5.29 2.02 -4.53
C GLU A 812 -6.52 1.97 -5.46
N ARG A 813 -6.43 2.38 -6.72
CA ARG A 813 -7.61 2.58 -7.60
C ARG A 813 -8.49 1.34 -7.73
N GLU A 814 -7.91 0.19 -8.04
CA GLU A 814 -8.67 -1.04 -8.27
C GLU A 814 -9.20 -1.63 -6.96
N ARG A 815 -8.37 -1.68 -5.93
CA ARG A 815 -8.70 -2.29 -4.64
C ARG A 815 -9.66 -1.44 -3.82
N PHE A 816 -9.60 -0.12 -3.96
CA PHE A 816 -10.18 0.83 -3.02
C PHE A 816 -10.92 2.01 -3.65
N GLY A 817 -11.00 2.05 -4.99
CA GLY A 817 -11.76 3.10 -5.69
C GLY A 817 -11.14 4.50 -5.58
N ALA A 818 -9.82 4.59 -5.38
CA ALA A 818 -9.11 5.87 -5.34
C ALA A 818 -9.48 6.77 -6.53
N THR A 819 -9.76 8.03 -6.24
CA THR A 819 -10.20 9.03 -7.24
C THR A 819 -9.18 10.14 -7.49
N ARG A 820 -8.05 10.10 -6.78
CA ARG A 820 -6.92 11.02 -6.88
C ARG A 820 -5.64 10.32 -6.40
N PRO A 821 -4.45 10.91 -6.58
CA PRO A 821 -3.23 10.42 -5.94
C PRO A 821 -3.33 10.44 -4.40
N SER A 822 -2.58 9.57 -3.73
CA SER A 822 -2.42 9.56 -2.27
C SER A 822 -1.44 10.64 -1.78
N ASN A 823 -1.43 10.94 -0.47
CA ASN A 823 -0.39 11.81 0.09
C ASN A 823 0.92 11.03 0.28
N PRO A 824 2.09 11.66 0.08
CA PRO A 824 2.28 13.08 -0.25
C PRO A 824 2.17 13.42 -1.75
N ALA A 825 1.98 12.47 -2.66
CA ALA A 825 1.90 12.76 -4.10
C ALA A 825 0.79 13.74 -4.47
N PHE A 826 -0.32 13.78 -3.73
CA PHE A 826 -1.42 14.73 -3.94
C PHE A 826 -0.99 16.19 -3.70
N LEU A 827 0.09 16.44 -2.97
CA LEU A 827 0.69 17.78 -2.81
C LEU A 827 1.26 18.34 -4.12
N ALA A 828 1.38 17.53 -5.17
CA ALA A 828 1.62 18.01 -6.53
C ALA A 828 0.57 19.05 -6.97
N ARG A 829 -0.67 19.00 -6.48
CA ARG A 829 -1.71 20.03 -6.73
C ARG A 829 -1.27 21.44 -6.27
N GLN A 830 -0.38 21.50 -5.29
CA GLN A 830 0.20 22.72 -4.73
C GLN A 830 1.55 23.09 -5.38
N ASN A 831 1.94 22.39 -6.45
CA ASN A 831 3.24 22.51 -7.10
C ASN A 831 4.42 22.14 -6.21
N LEU A 832 4.22 21.25 -5.24
CA LEU A 832 5.30 20.81 -4.37
C LEU A 832 6.04 19.58 -4.92
N ALA A 833 5.46 18.90 -5.91
CA ALA A 833 5.99 17.69 -6.50
C ALA A 833 5.41 17.41 -7.89
N ILE A 834 6.02 16.44 -8.58
CA ILE A 834 5.47 15.74 -9.74
C ILE A 834 4.95 14.39 -9.26
N ALA A 835 3.64 14.15 -9.44
CA ALA A 835 3.04 12.84 -9.16
C ALA A 835 3.21 11.91 -10.36
N VAL A 836 3.41 10.60 -10.11
CA VAL A 836 3.67 9.63 -11.19
C VAL A 836 2.76 8.41 -11.09
N GLY A 837 1.92 8.21 -12.11
CA GLY A 837 1.10 7.01 -12.30
C GLY A 837 1.82 5.93 -13.13
N ALA A 838 1.25 4.72 -13.18
CA ALA A 838 1.90 3.55 -13.80
C ALA A 838 1.21 3.09 -15.09
N VAL A 839 2.02 2.78 -16.11
CA VAL A 839 1.63 2.02 -17.31
C VAL A 839 2.41 0.71 -17.40
N ASN A 840 1.93 -0.25 -18.19
CA ASN A 840 2.71 -1.43 -18.57
C ASN A 840 3.53 -1.18 -19.86
N SER A 841 4.35 -2.16 -20.24
CA SER A 841 5.21 -2.09 -21.44
C SER A 841 4.47 -1.98 -22.77
N ASP A 842 3.15 -2.22 -22.80
CA ASP A 842 2.28 -2.03 -23.96
C ASP A 842 1.58 -0.65 -23.95
N ASN A 843 2.04 0.28 -23.11
CA ASN A 843 1.45 1.61 -22.90
C ASN A 843 -0.02 1.57 -22.44
N GLN A 844 -0.38 0.58 -21.61
CA GLN A 844 -1.70 0.49 -20.99
C GLN A 844 -1.63 0.98 -19.56
N LEU A 845 -2.58 1.84 -19.16
CA LEU A 845 -2.71 2.32 -17.79
C LEU A 845 -2.98 1.14 -16.85
N ALA A 846 -2.15 1.02 -15.82
CA ALA A 846 -2.30 -0.02 -14.80
C ALA A 846 -3.60 0.16 -14.03
N THR A 847 -4.33 -0.93 -13.79
CA THR A 847 -5.64 -0.92 -13.12
C THR A 847 -5.55 -0.37 -11.69
N PHE A 848 -4.46 -0.68 -10.99
CA PHE A 848 -4.18 -0.22 -9.63
C PHE A 848 -3.76 1.26 -9.55
N SER A 849 -3.21 1.85 -10.62
CA SER A 849 -2.63 3.20 -10.57
C SER A 849 -3.70 4.22 -10.19
N ASN A 850 -3.45 4.97 -9.12
CA ASN A 850 -4.33 6.05 -8.71
C ASN A 850 -4.52 7.07 -9.82
N PRO A 851 -5.77 7.51 -10.05
CA PRO A 851 -6.06 8.45 -11.12
C PRO A 851 -5.62 9.87 -10.73
N ALA A 852 -5.40 10.74 -11.72
CA ALA A 852 -5.09 12.15 -11.48
C ALA A 852 -6.24 12.93 -10.80
N GLY A 853 -7.48 12.46 -10.96
CA GLY A 853 -8.65 13.13 -10.44
C GLY A 853 -9.12 14.28 -11.33
N PRO A 854 -10.18 14.99 -10.91
CA PRO A 854 -10.87 15.96 -11.76
C PRO A 854 -10.14 17.29 -11.93
N ASN A 855 -9.22 17.63 -11.02
CA ASN A 855 -8.52 18.90 -11.00
C ASN A 855 -7.09 18.73 -11.55
N PRO A 856 -6.64 19.56 -12.50
CA PRO A 856 -5.28 19.48 -13.02
C PRO A 856 -4.20 19.61 -11.94
N LEU A 857 -3.25 18.69 -11.94
CA LEU A 857 -2.01 18.73 -11.17
C LEU A 857 -0.85 18.22 -12.05
N PRO A 858 0.42 18.49 -11.71
CA PRO A 858 1.57 17.89 -12.38
C PRO A 858 1.60 16.37 -12.16
N LEU A 859 0.87 15.64 -13.00
CA LEU A 859 0.87 14.19 -13.03
C LEU A 859 1.19 13.70 -14.45
N VAL A 860 2.19 12.83 -14.54
CA VAL A 860 2.54 12.06 -15.73
C VAL A 860 2.47 10.57 -15.41
N VAL A 861 2.57 9.70 -16.42
CA VAL A 861 2.71 8.27 -16.22
C VAL A 861 4.02 7.75 -16.81
N ALA A 862 4.51 6.65 -16.24
CA ALA A 862 5.74 5.97 -16.66
C ALA A 862 5.61 4.44 -16.47
N PRO A 863 6.52 3.62 -17.02
CA PRO A 863 6.50 2.17 -16.83
C PRO A 863 6.52 1.79 -15.35
N GLY A 864 5.54 1.00 -14.91
CA GLY A 864 5.37 0.58 -13.52
C GLY A 864 4.74 -0.80 -13.34
N VAL A 865 4.66 -1.60 -14.40
CA VAL A 865 4.18 -3.00 -14.36
C VAL A 865 5.26 -3.90 -14.92
N ASP A 866 5.62 -4.93 -14.16
CA ASP A 866 6.70 -5.87 -14.48
C ASP A 866 8.02 -5.15 -14.82
N VAL A 867 8.43 -4.21 -13.96
CA VAL A 867 9.66 -3.45 -14.10
C VAL A 867 10.81 -4.23 -13.48
N LEU A 868 11.80 -4.57 -14.30
CA LEU A 868 13.07 -5.17 -13.83
C LEU A 868 13.95 -4.10 -13.19
N SER A 869 14.52 -4.38 -12.02
CA SER A 869 15.58 -3.57 -11.41
C SER A 869 16.39 -4.39 -10.41
N THR A 870 17.39 -3.75 -9.78
CA THR A 870 18.25 -4.31 -8.74
C THR A 870 17.44 -4.75 -7.51
N ASP A 871 17.84 -5.84 -6.88
CA ASP A 871 17.24 -6.40 -5.66
C ASP A 871 18.38 -6.78 -4.68
N LEU A 872 18.05 -7.23 -3.47
CA LEU A 872 19.04 -7.65 -2.48
C LEU A 872 19.87 -8.83 -2.99
N TYR A 873 21.00 -9.06 -2.32
CA TYR A 873 21.89 -10.19 -2.58
C TYR A 873 22.50 -10.20 -4.00
N GLN A 874 22.69 -9.01 -4.59
CA GLN A 874 23.25 -8.83 -5.93
C GLN A 874 22.39 -9.47 -7.03
N ASP A 875 21.06 -9.50 -6.83
CA ASP A 875 20.10 -10.08 -7.76
C ASP A 875 19.24 -8.99 -8.43
N TYR A 876 18.36 -9.40 -9.34
CA TYR A 876 17.44 -8.53 -10.04
C TYR A 876 16.04 -9.13 -10.02
N ASN A 877 15.03 -8.28 -9.88
CA ASN A 877 13.66 -8.76 -9.77
C ASN A 877 12.67 -7.85 -10.49
N PHE A 878 11.53 -8.44 -10.86
CA PHE A 878 10.41 -7.73 -11.46
C PHE A 878 9.46 -7.27 -10.36
N ARG A 879 9.15 -5.97 -10.33
CA ARG A 879 8.16 -5.39 -9.40
C ARG A 879 7.13 -4.56 -10.14
N THR A 880 5.97 -4.40 -9.52
CA THR A 880 4.82 -3.69 -10.08
C THR A 880 4.28 -2.70 -9.06
N GLY A 881 4.13 -1.44 -9.48
CA GLY A 881 3.63 -0.35 -8.66
C GLY A 881 3.93 1.02 -9.27
N THR A 882 3.20 2.05 -8.82
CA THR A 882 3.59 3.45 -9.08
C THR A 882 4.95 3.80 -8.48
N SER A 883 5.39 3.03 -7.47
CA SER A 883 6.75 3.04 -6.93
C SER A 883 7.84 2.68 -7.95
N MET A 884 7.51 1.93 -9.01
CA MET A 884 8.44 1.64 -10.11
C MET A 884 8.33 2.68 -11.22
N ALA A 885 7.19 3.37 -11.34
CA ALA A 885 7.00 4.44 -12.31
C ALA A 885 7.70 5.75 -11.91
N ALA A 886 7.58 6.16 -10.64
CA ALA A 886 8.22 7.36 -10.11
C ALA A 886 9.74 7.46 -10.36
N PRO A 887 10.57 6.42 -10.09
CA PRO A 887 12.01 6.49 -10.33
C PRO A 887 12.39 6.63 -11.80
N HIS A 888 11.59 6.12 -12.73
CA HIS A 888 11.82 6.39 -14.16
C HIS A 888 11.75 7.91 -14.44
N VAL A 889 10.72 8.59 -13.91
CA VAL A 889 10.57 10.04 -14.08
C VAL A 889 11.67 10.81 -13.33
N ALA A 890 12.07 10.37 -12.13
CA ALA A 890 13.20 10.97 -11.42
C ALA A 890 14.50 10.90 -12.22
N GLY A 891 14.75 9.77 -12.91
CA GLY A 891 15.86 9.65 -13.85
C GLY A 891 15.73 10.59 -15.05
N VAL A 892 14.53 10.77 -15.62
CA VAL A 892 14.31 11.77 -16.70
C VAL A 892 14.60 13.19 -16.19
N VAL A 893 14.16 13.54 -14.99
CA VAL A 893 14.47 14.84 -14.36
C VAL A 893 15.99 15.01 -14.19
N ALA A 894 16.71 13.97 -13.76
CA ALA A 894 18.17 14.03 -13.66
C ALA A 894 18.84 14.30 -15.02
N LEU A 895 18.37 13.64 -16.09
CA LEU A 895 18.85 13.91 -17.45
C LEU A 895 18.55 15.36 -17.90
N MET A 896 17.40 15.91 -17.53
CA MET A 896 17.05 17.31 -17.82
C MET A 896 17.96 18.29 -17.07
N LEU A 897 18.26 18.02 -15.80
CA LEU A 897 19.09 18.89 -14.96
C LEU A 897 20.57 18.82 -15.32
N GLU A 898 21.07 17.67 -15.78
CA GLU A 898 22.41 17.60 -16.41
C GLU A 898 22.43 18.45 -17.69
N ALA A 899 21.40 18.34 -18.52
CA ALA A 899 21.33 19.06 -19.79
C ALA A 899 21.18 20.57 -19.60
N ASN A 900 20.46 21.00 -18.57
CA ASN A 900 20.33 22.40 -18.19
C ASN A 900 20.23 22.55 -16.64
N PRO A 901 21.37 22.77 -15.96
CA PRO A 901 21.42 22.90 -14.50
C PRO A 901 20.74 24.15 -13.94
N THR A 902 20.24 25.06 -14.79
CA THR A 902 19.60 26.31 -14.37
C THR A 902 18.08 26.25 -14.35
N LEU A 903 17.49 25.10 -14.71
CA LEU A 903 16.06 24.91 -14.67
C LEU A 903 15.55 25.00 -13.23
N THR A 904 14.48 25.77 -13.03
CA THR A 904 13.75 25.78 -11.76
C THR A 904 12.79 24.59 -11.69
N PRO A 905 12.35 24.17 -10.50
CA PRO A 905 11.34 23.11 -10.37
C PRO A 905 10.07 23.36 -11.20
N ALA A 906 9.61 24.62 -11.23
CA ALA A 906 8.46 25.01 -12.06
C ALA A 906 8.70 24.82 -13.57
N GLN A 907 9.94 25.05 -14.05
CA GLN A 907 10.29 24.84 -15.46
C GLN A 907 10.41 23.35 -15.79
N VAL A 908 10.96 22.54 -14.88
CA VAL A 908 11.02 21.08 -15.03
C VAL A 908 9.61 20.48 -15.13
N GLU A 909 8.74 20.83 -14.18
CA GLU A 909 7.31 20.45 -14.20
C GLU A 909 6.66 20.82 -15.53
N GLN A 910 6.82 22.09 -15.94
CA GLN A 910 6.20 22.61 -17.15
C GLN A 910 6.69 21.86 -18.40
N ILE A 911 7.99 21.60 -18.50
CA ILE A 911 8.54 20.85 -19.63
C ILE A 911 7.96 19.45 -19.67
N LEU A 912 7.97 18.73 -18.54
CA LEU A 912 7.46 17.36 -18.48
C LEU A 912 5.99 17.26 -18.88
N ILE A 913 5.13 18.16 -18.42
CA ILE A 913 3.70 18.14 -18.76
C ILE A 913 3.42 18.55 -20.21
N GLU A 914 4.25 19.44 -20.79
CA GLU A 914 4.11 19.90 -22.17
C GLU A 914 4.61 18.85 -23.18
N THR A 915 5.59 18.03 -22.79
CA THR A 915 6.19 17.00 -23.65
C THR A 915 5.62 15.60 -23.41
N ALA A 916 4.81 15.39 -22.37
CA ALA A 916 4.13 14.12 -22.13
C ALA A 916 3.19 13.75 -23.29
N GLN A 917 3.12 12.45 -23.57
CA GLN A 917 2.38 11.88 -24.70
C GLN A 917 1.06 11.27 -24.21
N PRO A 918 -0.09 11.95 -24.39
CA PRO A 918 -1.40 11.42 -23.99
C PRO A 918 -1.95 10.41 -25.00
N GLU A 919 -1.41 10.36 -26.22
CA GLU A 919 -1.87 9.49 -27.28
C GLU A 919 -1.40 8.04 -27.07
N GLY A 920 -2.26 7.07 -27.40
CA GLY A 920 -1.91 5.64 -27.34
C GLY A 920 -2.08 4.97 -25.97
N ILE A 921 -2.31 5.75 -24.90
CA ILE A 921 -2.64 5.17 -23.59
C ILE A 921 -4.02 4.50 -23.66
N THR A 922 -4.05 3.20 -23.40
CA THR A 922 -5.30 2.42 -23.30
C THR A 922 -5.54 1.95 -21.86
N LEU A 923 -6.77 1.56 -21.53
CA LEU A 923 -7.04 0.92 -20.24
C LEU A 923 -6.68 -0.57 -20.35
N ALA A 924 -5.89 -1.08 -19.40
CA ALA A 924 -5.71 -2.52 -19.26
C ALA A 924 -7.09 -3.19 -19.07
N LEU A 925 -7.33 -4.30 -19.77
CA LEU A 925 -8.57 -5.06 -19.62
C LEU A 925 -8.55 -5.75 -18.25
N ALA A 926 -9.57 -5.47 -17.44
CA ALA A 926 -9.79 -6.11 -16.13
C ALA A 926 -10.06 -7.62 -16.24
#